data_AF-A0A2E7MDU2-F1
#
_entry.id   AF-A0A2E7MDU2-F1
#
_cell.length_a   1.000
_cell.length_b   1.000
_cell.length_c   1.000
_cell.angle_alpha   90.00
_cell.angle_beta   90.00
_cell.angle_gamma   90.00
#
_symmetry.space_group_name_H-M   'P 1'
#
loop_
_entity.id
_entity.type
_entity.pdbx_description
1 polymer ?
#
loop_
_entity_poly.entity_id
_entity_poly.type
_entity_poly.pdbx_seq_one_letter_code
_entity_poly.pdbx_strand_id
1 'polypeptide(L)'
;MKNRWHPRRACAQWGRNQRWDDTVRATSLQRDRVMMKQWFLSPARWLVLVAVALSGLWGCAEPDYSDYSLRPGWYPNQEFHLETRYRTMAPRTERGDATADPAADDLSETVDLADDLSAPVYWRYQVIRSGFEPEAGDDFEEFATKGGTSSPLTVIKASLDPAMNVGSELTHADPKVYLVIREDRLRMAGLVYFYTLEGERLSEAVTVDDEDMNRSFSLLSQSRLSVIPHFIPPFPIAPEDREMTLENGERVSFSNSTEASVDVVYENAIDTTLIAETWVEGQPWATHSVSPTVESRLMDEGEVADLQRGNESFRDDHEDPEDFDFVALLKAAVNLDAALNITDMIGSNLFEVREGYRPWAGSWWRQSEGALIFGHKTEHFGGSGAFPDSINARDTISDLRAEVFTEHGTDIQNLGEELRDLRKNGESDSAAYSTARDEYGDKQDAFVEELSDFYNAVRTAIDGGRITIEDGKIKAEANWNQDEDNSYPAFNLPLDGLSPLDKFALLQQLEGQTHGTNPWFGPAWEMLNHWSPAGSSWWGHCNGWAAAAILTHEPRTPITLSVGDGDKYDIELSASDQKGLLSESFYSQLSSFYGARYNGDEDDDISDLSPRALVQLVSIYIGQRGVPIVFDTSADEEVWNYPAWSYRLTLTETTSGEASGRININTAGVDELMTLWGIDDTRAQRIIEYRQQHGAFQTTEEIIEVEGIGRGMYERFAENVTVSLDTDLRTFDGRLEIRFATDGVGYEHIDTNPDAPLGFWKNYDFELQSNPTGDIVSGSWDSDDSHPDFGWVPYANTVDSGRSENRYLPWQNLRNYLPDALRY
;
A
#
# COMPACT_ATOMS: atom_id res chain seq x y z
N MET A 1 -32.60 37.30 63.07
CA MET A 1 -31.46 38.21 62.84
C MET A 1 -30.15 37.48 63.17
N LYS A 2 -29.23 37.43 62.20
CA LYS A 2 -27.74 37.31 62.27
C LYS A 2 -27.11 36.06 62.90
N ASN A 3 -25.97 35.52 62.44
CA ASN A 3 -25.18 35.51 61.20
C ASN A 3 -23.86 34.77 61.52
N ARG A 4 -23.22 34.12 60.51
CA ARG A 4 -21.77 34.15 60.12
C ARG A 4 -21.41 32.83 59.42
N TRP A 5 -21.26 32.73 58.09
CA TRP A 5 -20.30 33.28 57.08
C TRP A 5 -19.01 32.45 56.84
N HIS A 6 -18.98 31.87 55.63
CA HIS A 6 -17.97 31.36 54.65
C HIS A 6 -16.56 32.03 54.60
N PRO A 7 -15.54 31.62 53.77
CA PRO A 7 -15.61 31.09 52.36
C PRO A 7 -14.48 30.15 51.79
N ARG A 8 -14.57 29.96 50.44
CA ARG A 8 -13.87 29.09 49.44
C ARG A 8 -12.46 29.53 48.95
N ARG A 9 -11.82 28.63 48.16
CA ARG A 9 -10.91 28.76 46.95
C ARG A 9 -9.35 28.73 47.05
N ALA A 10 -8.78 27.75 46.32
CA ALA A 10 -7.78 27.79 45.22
C ALA A 10 -6.24 28.00 45.39
N CYS A 11 -5.51 27.22 44.54
CA CYS A 11 -4.20 27.40 43.87
C CYS A 11 -2.84 27.05 44.52
N ALA A 12 -2.21 26.00 43.95
CA ALA A 12 -0.89 25.91 43.28
C ALA A 12 0.40 26.57 43.83
N GLN A 13 1.48 25.79 43.70
CA GLN A 13 2.91 26.11 43.46
C GLN A 13 3.73 26.89 44.52
N TRP A 14 4.88 26.30 44.85
CA TRP A 14 6.25 26.85 45.03
C TRP A 14 7.13 25.64 45.44
N GLY A 15 8.31 25.32 44.92
CA GLY A 15 9.24 26.02 44.04
C GLY A 15 10.68 25.92 44.57
N ARG A 16 11.45 24.99 43.99
CA ARG A 16 12.91 25.01 43.72
C ARG A 16 14.00 24.86 44.81
N ASN A 17 15.06 24.17 44.34
CA ASN A 17 16.50 24.19 44.66
C ASN A 17 17.05 23.25 45.75
N GLN A 18 17.76 22.19 45.31
CA GLN A 18 19.24 22.18 45.41
C GLN A 18 19.88 21.21 44.41
N ARG A 19 21.03 21.66 43.88
CA ARG A 19 21.84 21.11 42.79
C ARG A 19 22.69 19.91 43.19
N TRP A 20 23.06 19.18 42.14
CA TRP A 20 24.17 18.25 41.98
C TRP A 20 25.51 18.78 42.51
N ASP A 21 26.32 17.89 43.10
CA ASP A 21 27.68 17.61 42.61
C ASP A 21 28.33 16.38 43.30
N ASP A 22 29.07 15.63 42.47
CA ASP A 22 30.38 15.01 42.72
C ASP A 22 30.57 13.59 43.33
N THR A 23 31.00 12.70 42.41
CA THR A 23 32.24 11.88 42.45
C THR A 23 32.17 10.41 42.91
N VAL A 24 32.03 9.51 41.92
CA VAL A 24 32.99 8.44 41.52
C VAL A 24 33.90 7.83 42.61
N ARG A 25 33.65 6.56 43.01
CA ARG A 25 34.59 5.41 42.84
C ARG A 25 34.12 4.11 43.54
N ALA A 26 33.99 3.08 42.71
CA ALA A 26 34.58 1.74 42.83
C ALA A 26 34.43 0.95 44.14
N THR A 27 33.76 -0.21 44.06
CA THR A 27 34.33 -1.57 44.29
C THR A 27 33.23 -2.61 44.06
N SER A 28 33.31 -3.36 42.95
CA SER A 28 33.75 -4.77 42.89
C SER A 28 32.82 -5.77 43.57
N LEU A 29 32.12 -6.61 42.81
CA LEU A 29 32.50 -8.03 42.63
C LEU A 29 31.46 -8.79 41.81
N GLN A 30 32.01 -9.69 41.02
CA GLN A 30 31.38 -10.49 39.98
C GLN A 30 30.35 -11.49 40.52
N ARG A 31 29.41 -11.76 39.61
CA ARG A 31 28.61 -12.98 39.46
C ARG A 31 29.44 -14.25 39.62
N ASP A 32 28.83 -15.23 40.27
CA ASP A 32 28.88 -16.67 39.98
C ASP A 32 27.94 -17.36 41.00
N ARG A 33 27.16 -18.41 40.75
CA ARG A 33 26.79 -19.22 39.60
C ARG A 33 25.82 -20.31 40.17
N VAL A 34 25.05 -20.97 39.30
CA VAL A 34 24.47 -22.32 39.48
C VAL A 34 23.07 -22.50 40.12
N MET A 35 22.09 -22.64 39.21
CA MET A 35 21.11 -23.75 39.06
C MET A 35 20.82 -24.74 40.21
N MET A 36 19.54 -25.05 40.42
CA MET A 36 18.84 -26.34 40.12
C MET A 36 17.72 -26.70 41.12
N LYS A 37 16.54 -27.02 40.54
CA LYS A 37 15.55 -28.08 40.91
C LYS A 37 14.71 -27.88 42.17
N GLN A 38 13.41 -27.59 42.00
CA GLN A 38 12.26 -28.54 41.90
C GLN A 38 11.94 -29.30 43.21
N TRP A 39 10.67 -29.25 43.66
CA TRP A 39 9.73 -30.38 43.85
C TRP A 39 8.58 -30.06 44.86
N PHE A 40 7.35 -30.05 44.33
CA PHE A 40 6.07 -30.61 44.82
C PHE A 40 5.47 -30.31 46.22
N LEU A 41 4.26 -29.70 46.17
CA LEU A 41 2.95 -30.08 46.77
C LEU A 41 2.96 -30.88 48.09
N SER A 42 2.29 -30.45 49.17
CA SER A 42 0.82 -30.54 49.35
C SER A 42 0.39 -30.07 50.78
N PRO A 43 -0.92 -29.98 51.10
CA PRO A 43 -1.52 -28.98 52.00
C PRO A 43 -1.87 -29.47 53.43
N ALA A 44 -1.79 -28.54 54.39
CA ALA A 44 -2.54 -28.56 55.65
C ALA A 44 -2.48 -27.14 56.27
N ARG A 45 -3.37 -26.21 55.92
CA ARG A 45 -4.68 -25.99 56.57
C ARG A 45 -4.71 -26.51 58.01
N TRP A 46 -4.66 -25.60 58.97
CA TRP A 46 -5.48 -25.54 60.20
C TRP A 46 -4.80 -24.60 61.21
N LEU A 47 -4.79 -23.29 60.95
CA LEU A 47 -4.50 -22.28 62.01
C LEU A 47 -4.91 -20.82 61.70
N VAL A 48 -5.79 -20.55 60.72
CA VAL A 48 -6.26 -19.17 60.43
C VAL A 48 -7.80 -19.05 60.45
N LEU A 49 -8.52 -20.07 60.91
CA LEU A 49 -9.99 -20.14 60.82
C LEU A 49 -10.75 -19.49 62.01
N VAL A 50 -10.18 -18.51 62.73
CA VAL A 50 -10.90 -17.80 63.82
C VAL A 50 -10.77 -16.27 63.76
N ALA A 51 -10.29 -15.69 62.65
CA ALA A 51 -10.21 -14.23 62.47
C ALA A 51 -11.09 -13.69 61.33
N VAL A 52 -12.19 -14.37 60.98
CA VAL A 52 -13.09 -13.99 59.85
C VAL A 52 -14.53 -13.65 60.32
N ALA A 53 -14.79 -13.48 61.62
CA ALA A 53 -16.16 -13.32 62.08
C ALA A 53 -16.64 -11.86 62.35
N LEU A 54 -15.85 -10.82 62.11
CA LEU A 54 -16.24 -9.43 62.48
C LEU A 54 -15.63 -8.32 61.58
N SER A 55 -15.71 -8.51 60.26
CA SER A 55 -15.46 -7.43 59.28
C SER A 55 -16.34 -7.61 58.03
N GLY A 56 -17.63 -7.84 58.24
CA GLY A 56 -18.65 -7.53 57.24
C GLY A 56 -19.12 -6.10 57.48
N LEU A 57 -18.93 -5.23 56.48
CA LEU A 57 -19.41 -3.84 56.31
C LEU A 57 -18.34 -2.83 55.88
N TRP A 58 -17.30 -3.23 55.17
CA TRP A 58 -16.63 -2.34 54.21
C TRP A 58 -16.54 -3.14 52.93
N GLY A 59 -17.42 -2.83 51.96
CA GLY A 59 -17.21 -3.27 50.60
C GLY A 59 -15.91 -2.63 50.15
N CYS A 60 -14.84 -3.43 50.09
CA CYS A 60 -13.74 -3.09 49.21
C CYS A 60 -14.35 -3.16 47.83
N ALA A 61 -14.49 -2.02 47.17
CA ALA A 61 -14.60 -2.02 45.73
C ALA A 61 -13.44 -2.88 45.21
N GLU A 62 -13.74 -3.84 44.35
CA GLU A 62 -12.73 -4.46 43.52
C GLU A 62 -11.96 -3.34 42.81
N PRO A 63 -10.64 -3.50 42.56
CA PRO A 63 -9.92 -2.56 41.72
C PRO A 63 -10.68 -2.47 40.41
N ASP A 64 -11.12 -1.26 40.06
CA ASP A 64 -11.70 -0.99 38.77
C ASP A 64 -10.56 -1.11 37.75
N TYR A 65 -10.47 -2.24 37.06
CA TYR A 65 -9.45 -2.50 36.04
C TYR A 65 -9.70 -1.67 34.77
N SER A 66 -10.74 -0.82 34.71
CA SER A 66 -10.96 0.12 33.62
C SER A 66 -9.91 1.23 33.51
N ASP A 67 -9.08 1.44 34.53
CA ASP A 67 -8.09 2.54 34.59
C ASP A 67 -6.71 2.17 33.98
N TYR A 68 -6.53 0.94 33.48
CA TYR A 68 -5.25 0.47 32.91
C TYR A 68 -5.24 0.30 31.38
N SER A 69 -6.27 0.76 30.67
CA SER A 69 -6.26 0.67 29.20
C SER A 69 -5.32 1.74 28.62
N LEU A 70 -4.23 1.31 27.98
CA LEU A 70 -3.46 2.18 27.09
C LEU A 70 -4.41 2.83 26.08
N ARG A 71 -4.51 4.16 26.11
CA ARG A 71 -5.31 4.96 25.17
C ARG A 71 -4.45 6.06 24.56
N PRO A 72 -4.69 6.43 23.29
CA PRO A 72 -4.08 7.60 22.69
C PRO A 72 -4.39 8.84 23.51
N GLY A 73 -3.36 9.65 23.77
CA GLY A 73 -3.48 10.89 24.53
C GLY A 73 -4.02 12.05 23.70
N TRP A 74 -5.23 11.94 23.14
CA TRP A 74 -5.83 12.99 22.31
C TRP A 74 -6.37 14.16 23.12
N TYR A 75 -6.04 15.38 22.69
CA TYR A 75 -6.62 16.61 23.22
C TYR A 75 -6.94 17.59 22.09
N PRO A 76 -7.96 18.46 22.26
CA PRO A 76 -8.34 19.41 21.21
C PRO A 76 -7.19 20.32 20.77
N ASN A 77 -7.00 20.44 19.45
CA ASN A 77 -5.91 21.18 18.80
C ASN A 77 -4.51 20.61 19.02
N GLN A 78 -4.40 19.34 19.42
CA GLN A 78 -3.12 18.63 19.39
C GLN A 78 -2.65 18.47 17.95
N GLU A 79 -1.34 18.62 17.76
CA GLU A 79 -0.65 18.31 16.50
C GLU A 79 0.49 17.33 16.79
N PHE A 80 0.69 16.37 15.89
CA PHE A 80 1.81 15.43 15.92
C PHE A 80 2.18 14.98 14.52
N HIS A 81 3.39 14.45 14.35
CA HIS A 81 3.91 14.05 13.05
C HIS A 81 4.34 12.58 13.03
N LEU A 82 4.07 11.91 11.91
CA LEU A 82 4.59 10.58 11.63
C LEU A 82 5.59 10.66 10.48
N GLU A 83 6.75 10.04 10.64
CA GLU A 83 7.64 9.71 9.53
C GLU A 83 7.20 8.35 8.98
N THR A 84 6.84 8.30 7.70
CA THR A 84 6.34 7.10 7.03
C THR A 84 7.17 6.76 5.81
N ARG A 85 7.43 5.48 5.61
CA ARG A 85 8.12 4.96 4.44
C ARG A 85 7.31 3.81 3.83
N TYR A 86 7.30 3.75 2.52
CA TYR A 86 6.57 2.74 1.75
C TYR A 86 7.59 1.81 1.09
N ARG A 87 7.42 0.49 1.16
CA ARG A 87 8.27 -0.42 0.41
C ARG A 87 8.08 -0.18 -1.09
N THR A 88 9.18 -0.07 -1.81
CA THR A 88 9.19 -0.01 -3.26
C THR A 88 9.75 -1.32 -3.82
N MET A 89 9.17 -1.82 -4.92
CA MET A 89 9.78 -2.89 -5.69
C MET A 89 10.58 -2.29 -6.85
N ALA A 90 11.88 -2.56 -6.91
CA ALA A 90 12.73 -2.20 -8.03
C ALA A 90 13.62 -3.40 -8.40
N PRO A 91 13.72 -3.78 -9.69
CA PRO A 91 14.55 -4.91 -10.12
C PRO A 91 16.06 -4.61 -10.02
N ARG A 92 16.82 -5.47 -9.32
CA ARG A 92 18.27 -5.30 -9.03
C ARG A 92 19.21 -5.49 -10.24
N THR A 93 20.21 -4.61 -10.38
CA THR A 93 21.59 -4.89 -10.84
C THR A 93 22.62 -4.48 -9.77
N GLU A 94 23.60 -5.33 -9.47
CA GLU A 94 24.32 -5.42 -8.18
C GLU A 94 25.42 -4.36 -7.87
N ARG A 95 25.23 -3.06 -8.16
CA ARG A 95 26.22 -2.03 -7.76
C ARG A 95 25.55 -0.77 -7.20
N GLY A 96 25.56 -0.65 -5.87
CA GLY A 96 25.01 0.47 -5.13
C GLY A 96 26.03 1.21 -4.27
N ASP A 97 26.01 2.54 -4.36
CA ASP A 97 26.19 3.48 -3.23
C ASP A 97 25.59 4.83 -3.64
N ALA A 98 24.52 5.28 -2.97
CA ALA A 98 23.80 6.52 -3.29
C ALA A 98 24.09 7.62 -2.26
N THR A 99 24.77 8.70 -2.66
CA THR A 99 24.70 10.02 -1.99
C THR A 99 25.12 11.19 -2.91
N ALA A 100 24.33 11.57 -3.92
CA ALA A 100 24.34 12.92 -4.50
C ALA A 100 23.19 13.14 -5.49
N ASP A 101 22.83 14.41 -5.70
CA ASP A 101 22.14 14.90 -6.89
C ASP A 101 23.18 14.92 -8.03
N PRO A 102 23.03 14.10 -9.10
CA PRO A 102 24.02 14.00 -10.16
C PRO A 102 24.18 15.34 -10.87
N ALA A 103 25.41 15.64 -11.27
CA ALA A 103 25.63 16.74 -12.19
C ALA A 103 24.86 16.49 -13.50
N ALA A 104 24.33 17.56 -14.08
CA ALA A 104 23.55 17.68 -15.32
C ALA A 104 23.92 16.78 -16.54
N ASP A 105 25.09 16.15 -16.57
CA ASP A 105 25.58 15.38 -17.72
C ASP A 105 26.21 14.02 -17.32
N ASP A 106 25.80 13.42 -16.20
CA ASP A 106 26.36 12.15 -15.70
C ASP A 106 25.38 10.96 -15.81
N LEU A 107 25.71 9.99 -16.67
CA LEU A 107 25.01 8.70 -16.80
C LEU A 107 25.48 7.65 -15.77
N SER A 108 26.54 7.92 -15.00
CA SER A 108 27.21 6.93 -14.14
C SER A 108 26.53 6.62 -12.80
N GLU A 109 25.48 7.34 -12.44
CA GLU A 109 24.70 7.02 -11.26
C GLU A 109 23.76 5.84 -11.53
N THR A 110 24.15 4.66 -11.04
CA THR A 110 23.28 3.50 -10.90
C THR A 110 22.34 3.71 -9.72
N VAL A 111 21.06 3.39 -9.91
CA VAL A 111 20.10 3.33 -8.81
C VAL A 111 20.48 2.12 -7.96
N ASP A 112 20.85 2.36 -6.70
CA ASP A 112 21.04 1.29 -5.73
C ASP A 112 19.70 0.59 -5.52
N LEU A 113 19.78 -0.73 -5.43
CA LEU A 113 18.62 -1.55 -5.24
C LEU A 113 18.88 -2.31 -3.96
N ALA A 114 18.15 -1.98 -2.91
CA ALA A 114 17.79 -2.91 -1.85
C ALA A 114 16.27 -3.02 -1.75
N ASP A 115 15.77 -3.85 -0.83
CA ASP A 115 14.38 -3.71 -0.37
C ASP A 115 14.24 -2.33 0.26
N ASP A 116 14.10 -1.32 -0.59
CA ASP A 116 14.21 0.06 -0.17
C ASP A 116 12.82 0.57 0.16
N LEU A 117 12.73 0.96 1.42
CA LEU A 117 11.77 1.91 1.90
C LEU A 117 11.96 3.22 1.12
N SER A 118 10.85 3.80 0.67
CA SER A 118 10.84 5.12 0.05
C SER A 118 11.58 6.15 0.90
N ALA A 119 11.96 7.27 0.27
CA ALA A 119 12.27 8.48 1.03
C ALA A 119 11.14 8.75 2.05
N PRO A 120 11.49 9.25 3.25
CA PRO A 120 10.49 9.49 4.28
C PRO A 120 9.45 10.51 3.82
N VAL A 121 8.19 10.17 4.05
CA VAL A 121 7.02 11.04 3.88
C VAL A 121 6.55 11.44 5.27
N TYR A 122 6.39 12.73 5.50
CA TYR A 122 6.06 13.28 6.82
C TYR A 122 4.59 13.70 6.89
N TRP A 123 3.81 12.96 7.66
CA TRP A 123 2.38 13.22 7.84
C TRP A 123 2.14 14.03 9.10
N ARG A 124 1.48 15.18 8.96
CA ARG A 124 0.95 16.02 10.04
C ARG A 124 -0.46 15.58 10.40
N TYR A 125 -0.66 15.20 11.65
CA TYR A 125 -1.95 14.85 12.23
C TYR A 125 -2.42 15.95 13.18
N GLN A 126 -3.65 16.41 12.98
CA GLN A 126 -4.28 17.46 13.77
C GLN A 126 -5.59 16.95 14.39
N VAL A 127 -5.69 17.00 15.70
CA VAL A 127 -6.92 16.65 16.43
C VAL A 127 -7.87 17.85 16.35
N ILE A 128 -8.78 17.81 15.37
CA ILE A 128 -9.74 18.88 15.07
C ILE A 128 -10.81 18.96 16.15
N ARG A 129 -11.34 17.79 16.55
CA ARG A 129 -12.32 17.65 17.63
C ARG A 129 -11.94 16.43 18.46
N SER A 130 -12.15 16.53 19.78
CA SER A 130 -12.11 15.41 20.71
C SER A 130 -13.13 15.69 21.81
N GLY A 131 -13.77 14.64 22.32
CA GLY A 131 -14.91 14.68 23.22
C GLY A 131 -16.14 15.29 22.58
N PHE A 132 -16.27 15.25 21.25
CA PHE A 132 -17.39 15.88 20.54
C PHE A 132 -18.63 15.00 20.62
N GLU A 133 -19.62 15.42 21.39
CA GLU A 133 -20.94 14.81 21.44
C GLU A 133 -21.89 15.60 20.50
N PRO A 134 -22.32 15.01 19.37
CA PRO A 134 -23.25 15.69 18.46
C PRO A 134 -24.60 15.93 19.14
N GLU A 135 -25.21 17.09 18.89
CA GLU A 135 -26.58 17.35 19.37
C GLU A 135 -27.60 16.55 18.56
N ALA A 136 -28.80 16.33 19.11
CA ALA A 136 -29.87 15.65 18.37
C ALA A 136 -30.29 16.45 17.13
N GLY A 137 -30.20 15.84 15.95
CA GLY A 137 -30.36 16.47 14.64
C GLY A 137 -29.07 17.06 14.04
N ASP A 138 -27.92 16.92 14.72
CA ASP A 138 -26.60 17.17 14.14
C ASP A 138 -26.30 16.06 13.12
N ASP A 139 -25.62 16.45 12.05
CA ASP A 139 -25.26 15.54 10.98
C ASP A 139 -24.34 14.40 11.46
N PHE A 140 -23.49 14.65 12.48
CA PHE A 140 -22.63 13.63 13.10
C PHE A 140 -23.38 12.67 14.04
N GLU A 141 -24.66 12.93 14.37
CA GLU A 141 -25.40 12.14 15.35
C GLU A 141 -25.42 10.65 14.99
N GLU A 142 -25.54 10.29 13.71
CA GLU A 142 -25.56 8.88 13.27
C GLU A 142 -24.20 8.16 13.42
N PHE A 143 -23.09 8.90 13.39
CA PHE A 143 -21.75 8.31 13.58
C PHE A 143 -21.40 8.21 15.08
N ALA A 144 -21.94 9.11 15.90
CA ALA A 144 -21.87 9.03 17.35
C ALA A 144 -22.87 8.03 17.94
N THR A 145 -24.05 7.91 17.33
CA THR A 145 -25.21 7.16 17.82
C THR A 145 -25.64 6.13 16.79
N LYS A 146 -25.18 4.90 16.99
CA LYS A 146 -25.54 3.73 16.16
C LYS A 146 -25.76 2.54 17.08
N GLY A 147 -26.78 1.72 16.81
CA GLY A 147 -27.24 0.66 17.72
C GLY A 147 -27.77 1.15 19.08
N GLY A 148 -28.25 2.40 19.19
CA GLY A 148 -28.86 2.95 20.39
C GLY A 148 -27.89 3.45 21.48
N THR A 149 -26.58 3.37 21.25
CA THR A 149 -25.54 3.87 22.17
C THR A 149 -24.83 5.07 21.55
N SER A 150 -24.77 6.18 22.28
CA SER A 150 -24.07 7.40 21.86
C SER A 150 -22.65 7.42 22.43
N SER A 151 -21.67 7.76 21.62
CA SER A 151 -20.25 7.91 21.99
C SER A 151 -19.70 9.25 21.51
N PRO A 152 -18.85 9.93 22.30
CA PRO A 152 -18.12 11.08 21.81
C PRO A 152 -17.23 10.71 20.61
N LEU A 153 -17.10 11.64 19.68
CA LEU A 153 -16.26 11.51 18.50
C LEU A 153 -14.97 12.30 18.66
N THR A 154 -13.88 11.71 18.20
CA THR A 154 -12.66 12.41 17.80
C THR A 154 -12.64 12.50 16.28
N VAL A 155 -12.26 13.67 15.76
CA VAL A 155 -11.95 13.88 14.34
C VAL A 155 -10.50 14.27 14.22
N ILE A 156 -9.70 13.45 13.55
CA ILE A 156 -8.29 13.71 13.27
C ILE A 156 -8.12 13.97 11.78
N LYS A 157 -7.46 15.06 11.44
CA LYS A 157 -7.05 15.37 10.07
C LYS A 157 -5.59 14.98 9.89
N ALA A 158 -5.32 14.05 9.00
CA ALA A 158 -3.99 13.77 8.47
C ALA A 158 -3.78 14.55 7.17
N SER A 159 -2.63 15.18 7.03
CA SER A 159 -2.21 15.92 5.84
C SER A 159 -0.69 15.84 5.73
N LEU A 160 -0.12 16.13 4.56
CA LEU A 160 1.33 16.29 4.48
C LEU A 160 1.75 17.60 5.13
N ASP A 161 2.94 17.62 5.73
CA ASP A 161 3.61 18.87 6.10
C ASP A 161 4.42 19.39 4.89
N PRO A 162 4.01 20.49 4.23
CA PRO A 162 4.69 20.96 3.03
C PRO A 162 6.15 21.38 3.26
N ALA A 163 6.48 21.83 4.47
CA ALA A 163 7.84 22.25 4.80
C ALA A 163 8.80 21.06 4.96
N MET A 164 8.27 19.89 5.29
CA MET A 164 9.03 18.65 5.50
C MET A 164 9.02 17.73 4.27
N ASN A 165 8.02 17.86 3.39
CA ASN A 165 7.85 17.01 2.19
C ASN A 165 8.24 17.72 0.88
N VAL A 166 9.28 18.54 0.90
CA VAL A 166 9.75 19.23 -0.31
C VAL A 166 10.22 18.20 -1.34
N GLY A 167 9.59 18.21 -2.52
CA GLY A 167 9.86 17.26 -3.59
C GLY A 167 9.14 15.91 -3.47
N SER A 168 8.30 15.70 -2.45
CA SER A 168 7.41 14.53 -2.40
C SER A 168 6.29 14.66 -3.43
N GLU A 169 6.02 13.58 -4.15
CA GLU A 169 4.93 13.52 -5.14
C GLU A 169 3.56 13.78 -4.53
N LEU A 170 3.37 13.27 -3.32
CA LEU A 170 2.11 13.38 -2.61
C LEU A 170 1.81 14.85 -2.26
N THR A 171 2.82 15.74 -2.18
CA THR A 171 2.60 17.16 -1.87
C THR A 171 1.70 17.85 -2.90
N HIS A 172 1.77 17.47 -4.17
CA HIS A 172 0.92 18.02 -5.22
C HIS A 172 -0.49 17.43 -5.23
N ALA A 173 -0.63 16.17 -4.81
CA ALA A 173 -1.94 15.57 -4.58
C ALA A 173 -2.64 16.19 -3.36
N ASP A 174 -1.92 16.94 -2.51
CA ASP A 174 -2.39 17.52 -1.24
C ASP A 174 -3.39 16.59 -0.51
N PRO A 175 -3.03 15.32 -0.26
CA PRO A 175 -3.93 14.36 0.33
C PRO A 175 -4.30 14.84 1.74
N LYS A 176 -5.59 15.01 1.98
CA LYS A 176 -6.14 15.28 3.31
C LYS A 176 -7.08 14.14 3.67
N VAL A 177 -6.78 13.45 4.76
CA VAL A 177 -7.60 12.34 5.23
C VAL A 177 -8.15 12.69 6.60
N TYR A 178 -9.46 12.58 6.75
CA TYR A 178 -10.17 12.81 8.00
C TYR A 178 -10.58 11.45 8.57
N LEU A 179 -10.05 11.15 9.75
CA LEU A 179 -10.37 9.98 10.56
C LEU A 179 -11.49 10.36 11.52
N VAL A 180 -12.64 9.68 11.45
CA VAL A 180 -13.69 9.81 12.47
C VAL A 180 -13.65 8.59 13.37
N ILE A 181 -13.39 8.85 14.64
CA ILE A 181 -13.12 7.82 15.62
C ILE A 181 -14.09 8.00 16.78
N ARG A 182 -14.74 6.91 17.19
CA ARG A 182 -15.51 6.87 18.44
C ARG A 182 -14.59 6.66 19.63
N GLU A 183 -14.67 7.54 20.63
CA GLU A 183 -13.74 7.58 21.76
C GLU A 183 -13.95 6.49 22.80
N ASP A 184 -15.20 6.04 22.98
CA ASP A 184 -15.53 4.95 23.91
C ASP A 184 -14.61 3.73 23.69
N ARG A 185 -14.35 3.37 22.43
CA ARG A 185 -13.62 2.16 22.05
C ARG A 185 -12.45 2.34 21.11
N LEU A 186 -12.18 3.55 20.61
CA LEU A 186 -11.16 3.80 19.57
C LEU A 186 -11.48 3.00 18.30
N ARG A 187 -12.69 3.21 17.77
CA ARG A 187 -13.18 2.54 16.54
C ARG A 187 -13.38 3.57 15.45
N MET A 188 -12.86 3.30 14.26
CA MET A 188 -13.09 4.17 13.12
C MET A 188 -14.52 4.00 12.62
N ALA A 189 -15.29 5.08 12.61
CA ALA A 189 -16.63 5.11 12.05
C ALA A 189 -16.60 5.49 10.56
N GLY A 190 -15.55 6.22 10.13
CA GLY A 190 -15.38 6.61 8.75
C GLY A 190 -14.02 7.22 8.43
N LEU A 191 -13.67 7.10 7.15
CA LEU A 191 -12.55 7.75 6.49
C LEU A 191 -13.12 8.66 5.41
N VAL A 192 -12.75 9.95 5.40
CA VAL A 192 -12.98 10.81 4.24
C VAL A 192 -11.64 11.26 3.73
N TYR A 193 -11.37 10.99 2.47
CA TYR A 193 -10.15 11.41 1.84
C TYR A 193 -10.45 12.43 0.77
N PHE A 194 -9.53 13.37 0.65
CA PHE A 194 -9.52 14.39 -0.36
C PHE A 194 -8.16 14.40 -1.01
N TYR A 195 -8.14 14.62 -2.31
CA TYR A 195 -6.91 14.75 -3.08
C TYR A 195 -7.16 15.70 -4.23
N THR A 196 -6.09 16.33 -4.69
CA THR A 196 -6.08 17.23 -5.83
C THR A 196 -5.52 16.48 -7.03
N LEU A 197 -6.30 16.43 -8.11
CA LEU A 197 -5.86 15.89 -9.39
C LEU A 197 -6.07 16.98 -10.44
N GLU A 198 -5.01 17.34 -11.17
CA GLU A 198 -5.06 18.41 -12.19
C GLU A 198 -5.62 19.76 -11.68
N GLY A 199 -5.44 20.06 -10.39
CA GLY A 199 -5.98 21.27 -9.76
C GLY A 199 -7.46 21.18 -9.36
N GLU A 200 -8.16 20.09 -9.67
CA GLU A 200 -9.49 19.79 -9.18
C GLU A 200 -9.44 19.00 -7.86
N ARG A 201 -10.25 19.40 -6.89
CA ARG A 201 -10.36 18.71 -5.60
C ARG A 201 -11.39 17.59 -5.70
N LEU A 202 -10.95 16.36 -5.51
CA LEU A 202 -11.77 15.16 -5.47
C LEU A 202 -11.94 14.67 -4.03
N SER A 203 -13.01 13.91 -3.77
CA SER A 203 -13.31 13.34 -2.46
C SER A 203 -14.00 11.99 -2.56
N GLU A 204 -13.65 11.06 -1.68
CA GLU A 204 -14.48 9.88 -1.40
C GLU A 204 -14.46 9.57 0.09
N ALA A 205 -15.46 8.81 0.52
CA ALA A 205 -15.67 8.41 1.89
C ALA A 205 -15.88 6.90 1.98
N VAL A 206 -15.33 6.30 3.04
CA VAL A 206 -15.54 4.90 3.42
C VAL A 206 -16.06 4.85 4.85
N THR A 207 -17.08 4.03 5.10
CA THR A 207 -17.74 3.88 6.40
C THR A 207 -17.95 2.41 6.76
N VAL A 208 -18.26 2.15 8.01
CA VAL A 208 -18.75 0.85 8.52
C VAL A 208 -20.21 0.99 9.00
N ASP A 209 -20.94 -0.11 9.11
CA ASP A 209 -22.35 -0.16 9.51
C ASP A 209 -22.56 -0.14 11.05
N ASP A 210 -23.78 -0.40 11.53
CA ASP A 210 -24.11 -0.43 12.97
C ASP A 210 -23.49 -1.63 13.70
N GLU A 211 -23.38 -2.78 13.02
CA GLU A 211 -22.96 -4.03 13.62
C GLU A 211 -21.47 -4.02 13.91
N ASP A 212 -20.64 -3.56 12.98
CA ASP A 212 -19.19 -3.46 13.16
C ASP A 212 -18.83 -2.48 14.29
N MET A 213 -19.59 -1.39 14.45
CA MET A 213 -19.38 -0.45 15.57
C MET A 213 -19.70 -1.03 16.95
N ASN A 214 -20.49 -2.09 17.00
CA ASN A 214 -20.77 -2.82 18.24
C ASN A 214 -19.73 -3.91 18.54
N ARG A 215 -18.81 -4.18 17.62
CA ARG A 215 -17.75 -5.17 17.80
C ARG A 215 -16.61 -4.65 18.67
N SER A 216 -15.86 -5.61 19.19
CA SER A 216 -14.61 -5.37 19.91
C SER A 216 -13.48 -4.82 19.02
N PHE A 217 -13.67 -4.66 17.71
CA PHE A 217 -12.70 -4.09 16.74
C PHE A 217 -13.47 -3.38 15.61
N SER A 218 -12.75 -2.68 14.72
CA SER A 218 -13.36 -2.12 13.49
C SER A 218 -12.55 -2.59 12.30
N LEU A 219 -13.22 -3.14 11.28
CA LEU A 219 -12.56 -3.59 10.04
C LEU A 219 -11.85 -2.42 9.35
N LEU A 220 -12.45 -1.22 9.40
CA LEU A 220 -11.88 -0.01 8.82
C LEU A 220 -10.60 0.44 9.53
N SER A 221 -10.55 0.32 10.86
CA SER A 221 -9.34 0.59 11.68
C SER A 221 -8.16 -0.32 11.35
N GLN A 222 -8.43 -1.50 10.77
CA GLN A 222 -7.42 -2.48 10.40
C GLN A 222 -7.22 -2.54 8.87
N SER A 223 -7.95 -1.72 8.12
CA SER A 223 -7.90 -1.70 6.66
C SER A 223 -6.71 -0.88 6.16
N ARG A 224 -6.16 -1.26 5.01
CA ARG A 224 -5.15 -0.45 4.30
C ARG A 224 -5.72 0.19 3.04
N LEU A 225 -6.87 0.85 3.18
CA LEU A 225 -7.61 1.44 2.06
C LEU A 225 -7.14 2.84 1.65
N SER A 226 -6.19 3.43 2.39
CA SER A 226 -5.63 4.74 2.11
C SER A 226 -4.10 4.73 2.20
N VAL A 227 -3.47 5.76 1.63
CA VAL A 227 -2.01 5.93 1.64
C VAL A 227 -1.48 6.30 3.04
N ILE A 228 -2.33 6.78 3.96
CA ILE A 228 -1.89 7.16 5.31
C ILE A 228 -1.82 5.95 6.25
N PRO A 229 -0.85 5.91 7.19
CA PRO A 229 -0.89 4.94 8.29
C PRO A 229 -2.01 5.33 9.27
N HIS A 230 -3.09 4.56 9.28
CA HIS A 230 -4.28 4.82 10.12
C HIS A 230 -4.67 3.61 10.98
N PHE A 231 -3.77 2.65 11.11
CA PHE A 231 -3.99 1.44 11.88
C PHE A 231 -4.28 1.76 13.35
N ILE A 232 -5.35 1.17 13.89
CA ILE A 232 -5.73 1.28 15.30
C ILE A 232 -6.07 -0.14 15.78
N PRO A 233 -5.31 -0.71 16.74
CA PRO A 233 -5.55 -2.06 17.21
C PRO A 233 -6.82 -2.10 18.08
N PRO A 234 -7.41 -3.29 18.26
CA PRO A 234 -8.52 -3.47 19.19
C PRO A 234 -8.04 -3.43 20.65
N PHE A 235 -8.24 -2.30 21.32
CA PHE A 235 -8.02 -2.13 22.77
C PHE A 235 -9.12 -2.85 23.58
N PRO A 236 -8.81 -3.53 24.72
CA PRO A 236 -8.25 -2.89 25.93
C PRO A 236 -7.03 -3.64 26.53
N ILE A 237 -5.90 -2.95 26.69
CA ILE A 237 -4.64 -3.61 27.10
C ILE A 237 -4.55 -3.69 28.62
N ALA A 238 -4.42 -4.91 29.15
CA ALA A 238 -3.93 -5.17 30.49
C ALA A 238 -2.40 -5.39 30.43
N PRO A 239 -1.63 -5.07 31.48
CA PRO A 239 -0.15 -5.07 31.46
C PRO A 239 0.52 -6.47 31.42
N GLU A 240 -0.15 -7.51 30.92
CA GLU A 240 0.39 -8.88 30.83
C GLU A 240 0.42 -9.39 29.39
N ASP A 241 1.49 -10.12 29.04
CA ASP A 241 1.59 -10.82 27.75
C ASP A 241 0.39 -11.78 27.60
N ARG A 242 -0.40 -11.57 26.55
CA ARG A 242 -1.67 -12.28 26.33
C ARG A 242 -1.91 -12.48 24.84
N GLU A 243 -2.64 -13.53 24.52
CA GLU A 243 -3.29 -13.69 23.23
C GLU A 243 -4.80 -13.54 23.39
N MET A 244 -5.43 -12.88 22.43
CA MET A 244 -6.87 -12.68 22.37
C MET A 244 -7.37 -13.15 21.01
N THR A 245 -8.49 -13.88 21.01
CA THR A 245 -9.25 -14.15 19.77
C THR A 245 -10.37 -13.11 19.65
N LEU A 246 -10.44 -12.44 18.51
CA LEU A 246 -11.46 -11.44 18.18
C LEU A 246 -12.79 -12.12 17.80
N GLU A 247 -13.84 -11.32 17.70
CA GLU A 247 -15.20 -11.80 17.37
C GLU A 247 -15.31 -12.39 15.95
N ASN A 248 -14.35 -12.10 15.06
CA ASN A 248 -14.21 -12.70 13.73
C ASN A 248 -13.23 -13.90 13.68
N GLY A 249 -12.64 -14.28 14.81
CA GLY A 249 -11.74 -15.43 14.92
C GLY A 249 -10.25 -15.09 14.76
N GLU A 250 -9.92 -13.84 14.40
CA GLU A 250 -8.55 -13.39 14.26
C GLU A 250 -7.83 -13.36 15.62
N ARG A 251 -6.53 -13.66 15.60
CA ARG A 251 -5.70 -13.66 16.81
C ARG A 251 -4.93 -12.36 16.90
N VAL A 252 -5.01 -11.73 18.07
CA VAL A 252 -4.20 -10.58 18.44
C VAL A 252 -3.25 -11.02 19.55
N SER A 253 -1.97 -10.73 19.37
CA SER A 253 -0.94 -11.02 20.36
C SER A 253 -0.41 -9.72 20.96
N PHE A 254 -0.25 -9.74 22.27
CA PHE A 254 0.35 -8.65 23.05
C PHE A 254 1.63 -9.17 23.67
N SER A 255 2.73 -8.45 23.45
CA SER A 255 4.05 -8.83 23.94
C SER A 255 4.83 -7.61 24.44
N ASN A 256 5.91 -7.86 25.17
CA ASN A 256 6.75 -6.82 25.78
C ASN A 256 5.94 -5.79 26.60
N SER A 257 4.85 -6.25 27.22
CA SER A 257 3.94 -5.40 27.97
C SER A 257 4.62 -4.87 29.24
N THR A 258 4.59 -3.56 29.43
CA THR A 258 5.03 -2.87 30.65
C THR A 258 3.87 -2.09 31.25
N GLU A 259 4.09 -1.38 32.37
CA GLU A 259 3.07 -0.47 32.92
C GLU A 259 2.71 0.67 31.95
N ALA A 260 3.57 1.02 30.98
CA ALA A 260 3.39 2.19 30.11
C ALA A 260 3.58 1.91 28.62
N SER A 261 3.81 0.66 28.20
CA SER A 261 4.04 0.31 26.79
C SER A 261 3.63 -1.12 26.47
N VAL A 262 3.37 -1.40 25.20
CA VAL A 262 3.01 -2.73 24.70
C VAL A 262 3.29 -2.84 23.21
N ASP A 263 3.72 -4.03 22.77
CA ASP A 263 3.77 -4.39 21.37
C ASP A 263 2.53 -5.23 21.03
N VAL A 264 1.86 -4.86 19.95
CA VAL A 264 0.63 -5.50 19.45
C VAL A 264 0.88 -6.03 18.05
N VAL A 265 0.55 -7.29 17.80
CA VAL A 265 0.59 -7.90 16.47
C VAL A 265 -0.76 -8.52 16.13
N TYR A 266 -1.27 -8.19 14.95
CA TYR A 266 -2.58 -8.63 14.43
C TYR A 266 -2.58 -8.70 12.91
N GLU A 267 -3.57 -9.38 12.34
CA GLU A 267 -3.77 -9.47 10.88
C GLU A 267 -4.57 -8.27 10.36
N ASN A 268 -4.23 -7.80 9.16
CA ASN A 268 -5.01 -6.84 8.40
C ASN A 268 -6.31 -7.49 7.94
N ALA A 269 -7.44 -6.83 8.23
CA ALA A 269 -8.78 -7.35 7.98
C ALA A 269 -9.09 -7.65 6.49
N ILE A 270 -8.35 -7.04 5.56
CA ILE A 270 -8.56 -7.15 4.10
C ILE A 270 -7.62 -8.19 3.45
N ASP A 271 -6.32 -8.11 3.72
CA ASP A 271 -5.31 -8.92 3.00
C ASP A 271 -4.59 -9.94 3.88
N THR A 272 -5.02 -10.08 5.13
CA THR A 272 -4.46 -11.03 6.12
C THR A 272 -2.98 -10.81 6.44
N THR A 273 -2.36 -9.74 5.93
CA THR A 273 -0.96 -9.42 6.22
C THR A 273 -0.79 -9.01 7.69
N LEU A 274 0.34 -9.37 8.29
CA LEU A 274 0.61 -9.02 9.68
C LEU A 274 0.95 -7.53 9.82
N ILE A 275 0.34 -6.90 10.82
CA ILE A 275 0.62 -5.55 11.29
C ILE A 275 1.22 -5.67 12.70
N ALA A 276 2.35 -5.02 12.93
CA ALA A 276 2.99 -4.93 14.23
C ALA A 276 3.11 -3.47 14.67
N GLU A 277 2.70 -3.15 15.90
CA GLU A 277 2.73 -1.78 16.42
C GLU A 277 3.21 -1.73 17.87
N THR A 278 3.94 -0.67 18.22
CA THR A 278 4.31 -0.34 19.60
C THR A 278 3.49 0.85 20.07
N TRP A 279 2.76 0.66 21.17
CA TRP A 279 1.95 1.71 21.81
C TRP A 279 2.54 2.09 23.16
N VAL A 280 2.58 3.40 23.44
CA VAL A 280 3.12 3.97 24.69
C VAL A 280 2.09 4.91 25.32
N GLU A 281 1.91 4.80 26.62
CA GLU A 281 0.92 5.59 27.38
C GLU A 281 1.11 7.10 27.17
N GLY A 282 0.01 7.80 26.88
CA GLY A 282 -0.01 9.24 26.72
C GLY A 282 0.52 9.75 25.38
N GLN A 283 1.06 8.89 24.51
CA GLN A 283 1.36 9.26 23.13
C GLN A 283 0.08 9.38 22.29
N PRO A 284 0.03 10.29 21.30
CA PRO A 284 -1.15 10.47 20.46
C PRO A 284 -1.38 9.34 19.46
N TRP A 285 -0.38 8.51 19.20
CA TRP A 285 -0.41 7.45 18.18
C TRP A 285 0.58 6.34 18.53
N ALA A 286 0.57 5.25 17.76
CA ALA A 286 1.62 4.23 17.82
C ALA A 286 2.99 4.87 17.63
N THR A 287 3.95 4.52 18.49
CA THR A 287 5.32 5.04 18.38
C THR A 287 6.06 4.43 17.20
N HIS A 288 5.68 3.21 16.81
CA HIS A 288 6.20 2.49 15.64
C HIS A 288 5.11 1.55 15.12
N SER A 289 4.94 1.49 13.80
CA SER A 289 4.04 0.58 13.10
C SER A 289 4.77 -0.01 11.89
N VAL A 290 4.68 -1.32 11.69
CA VAL A 290 5.32 -2.05 10.60
C VAL A 290 4.32 -3.03 9.98
N SER A 291 4.26 -3.04 8.65
CA SER A 291 3.60 -4.06 7.83
C SER A 291 4.53 -4.48 6.68
N PRO A 292 4.17 -5.49 5.85
CA PRO A 292 4.96 -5.87 4.69
C PRO A 292 5.23 -4.72 3.71
N THR A 293 4.43 -3.65 3.74
CA THR A 293 4.49 -2.56 2.74
C THR A 293 4.74 -1.19 3.32
N VAL A 294 4.53 -0.97 4.62
CA VAL A 294 4.62 0.35 5.26
C VAL A 294 5.37 0.24 6.57
N GLU A 295 6.27 1.19 6.80
CA GLU A 295 6.86 1.45 8.12
C GLU A 295 6.57 2.89 8.52
N SER A 296 6.12 3.11 9.75
CA SER A 296 5.80 4.45 10.26
C SER A 296 6.24 4.60 11.71
N ARG A 297 6.73 5.79 12.08
CA ARG A 297 7.10 6.11 13.48
C ARG A 297 6.60 7.48 13.90
N LEU A 298 6.28 7.62 15.19
CA LEU A 298 5.98 8.91 15.79
C LEU A 298 7.26 9.74 15.95
N MET A 299 7.20 11.01 15.55
CA MET A 299 8.33 11.93 15.62
C MET A 299 8.33 12.73 16.93
N ASP A 300 9.51 13.10 17.42
CA ASP A 300 9.61 14.04 18.53
C ASP A 300 9.59 15.51 18.08
N GLU A 301 9.15 16.41 18.96
CA GLU A 301 9.02 17.84 18.66
C GLU A 301 10.35 18.50 18.23
N GLY A 302 11.49 17.97 18.70
CA GLY A 302 12.82 18.45 18.35
C GLY A 302 13.20 18.11 16.91
N GLU A 303 12.96 16.86 16.50
CA GLU A 303 13.14 16.38 15.12
C GLU A 303 12.30 17.21 14.13
N VAL A 304 11.01 17.40 14.43
CA VAL A 304 10.10 18.21 13.60
C VAL A 304 10.64 19.63 13.46
N ALA A 305 11.04 20.27 14.58
CA ALA A 305 11.55 21.63 14.57
C ALA A 305 12.91 21.78 13.86
N ASP A 306 13.75 20.74 13.86
CA ASP A 306 15.02 20.72 13.12
C ASP A 306 14.77 20.62 11.60
N LEU A 307 13.85 19.74 11.17
CA LEU A 307 13.50 19.56 9.76
C LEU A 307 12.81 20.81 9.18
N GLN A 308 11.86 21.40 9.90
CA GLN A 308 11.17 22.62 9.47
C GLN A 308 12.10 23.85 9.38
N ARG A 309 13.09 23.97 10.27
CA ARG A 309 14.08 25.06 10.25
C ARG A 309 14.96 25.07 8.99
N GLY A 310 15.09 23.93 8.31
CA GLY A 310 15.77 23.83 7.03
C GLY A 310 15.03 24.53 5.89
N ASN A 311 13.73 24.83 6.06
CA ASN A 311 12.82 25.21 4.97
C ASN A 311 11.89 26.39 5.35
N GLU A 312 12.48 27.54 5.72
CA GLU A 312 11.73 28.73 6.17
C GLU A 312 10.83 29.42 5.10
N SER A 313 10.63 28.84 3.92
CA SER A 313 9.96 29.51 2.79
C SER A 313 8.63 28.92 2.30
N PHE A 314 8.19 27.77 2.82
CA PHE A 314 6.91 27.20 2.41
C PHE A 314 5.75 27.73 3.28
N ARG A 315 4.79 28.39 2.64
CA ARG A 315 3.49 28.71 3.22
C ARG A 315 2.52 27.61 2.79
N ASP A 316 1.78 27.06 3.75
CA ASP A 316 0.56 26.29 3.50
C ASP A 316 -0.42 27.23 2.77
N ASP A 317 -0.48 27.14 1.44
CA ASP A 317 -1.33 27.94 0.55
C ASP A 317 -2.63 27.22 0.20
N HIS A 318 -2.78 25.97 0.63
CA HIS A 318 -4.00 25.21 0.50
C HIS A 318 -4.92 25.51 1.69
N GLU A 319 -5.69 26.59 1.57
CA GLU A 319 -6.87 26.81 2.43
C GLU A 319 -7.60 25.47 2.55
N ASP A 320 -7.75 24.98 3.79
CA ASP A 320 -8.72 23.92 4.04
C ASP A 320 -10.02 24.35 3.40
N PRO A 321 -10.73 23.48 2.70
CA PRO A 321 -11.98 23.89 2.07
C PRO A 321 -12.89 24.46 3.17
N GLU A 322 -12.96 25.79 3.28
CA GLU A 322 -13.40 26.48 4.50
C GLU A 322 -14.92 26.29 4.76
N ASP A 323 -15.62 25.57 3.88
CA ASP A 323 -17.07 25.36 3.91
C ASP A 323 -17.45 23.92 3.46
N PHE A 324 -16.80 22.86 3.94
CA PHE A 324 -17.18 21.48 3.58
C PHE A 324 -18.00 20.75 4.64
N ASP A 325 -19.16 20.28 4.21
CA ASP A 325 -20.01 19.35 4.96
C ASP A 325 -19.43 17.93 4.85
N PHE A 326 -18.40 17.69 5.67
CA PHE A 326 -17.78 16.38 5.85
C PHE A 326 -18.83 15.28 6.10
N VAL A 327 -19.96 15.62 6.70
CA VAL A 327 -20.97 14.63 7.06
C VAL A 327 -21.81 14.20 5.87
N ALA A 328 -22.15 15.13 4.96
CA ALA A 328 -22.81 14.76 3.71
C ALA A 328 -22.00 13.74 2.90
N LEU A 329 -20.65 13.80 2.97
CA LEU A 329 -19.77 12.84 2.31
C LEU A 329 -19.80 11.47 2.98
N LEU A 330 -19.72 11.40 4.31
CA LEU A 330 -19.86 10.12 5.02
C LEU A 330 -21.24 9.47 4.77
N LYS A 331 -22.31 10.27 4.64
CA LYS A 331 -23.66 9.78 4.32
C LYS A 331 -23.78 9.14 2.93
N ALA A 332 -22.93 9.54 1.99
CA ALA A 332 -22.89 9.04 0.62
C ALA A 332 -21.77 8.00 0.39
N ALA A 333 -21.19 7.46 1.47
CA ALA A 333 -19.97 6.67 1.45
C ALA A 333 -20.13 5.23 0.91
N VAL A 334 -18.97 4.61 0.63
CA VAL A 334 -18.83 3.16 0.46
C VAL A 334 -18.91 2.50 1.83
N ASN A 335 -19.86 1.58 2.01
CA ASN A 335 -19.97 0.77 3.22
C ASN A 335 -19.09 -0.48 3.09
N LEU A 336 -18.06 -0.58 3.93
CA LEU A 336 -17.11 -1.69 3.92
C LEU A 336 -17.78 -3.02 4.31
N ASP A 337 -18.65 -3.05 5.31
CA ASP A 337 -19.28 -4.29 5.79
C ASP A 337 -20.21 -4.90 4.75
N ALA A 338 -20.95 -4.03 4.03
CA ALA A 338 -21.77 -4.45 2.90
C ALA A 338 -20.93 -5.03 1.75
N ALA A 339 -19.67 -4.62 1.61
CA ALA A 339 -18.75 -5.17 0.61
C ALA A 339 -18.24 -6.57 0.96
N LEU A 340 -18.29 -6.96 2.24
CA LEU A 340 -17.62 -8.14 2.78
C LEU A 340 -18.61 -9.20 3.30
N ASN A 341 -19.92 -8.91 3.31
CA ASN A 341 -20.93 -9.86 3.77
C ASN A 341 -21.33 -10.86 2.67
N ILE A 342 -21.11 -12.15 2.93
CA ILE A 342 -21.35 -13.23 1.99
C ILE A 342 -22.84 -13.45 1.68
N THR A 343 -23.76 -13.01 2.55
CA THR A 343 -25.19 -13.34 2.48
C THR A 343 -25.81 -12.82 1.19
N ASP A 344 -25.46 -11.60 0.79
CA ASP A 344 -25.93 -10.99 -0.45
C ASP A 344 -25.15 -11.49 -1.69
N MET A 345 -24.05 -12.19 -1.48
CA MET A 345 -23.16 -12.72 -2.53
C MET A 345 -23.52 -14.16 -2.95
N ILE A 346 -24.42 -14.83 -2.23
CA ILE A 346 -24.87 -16.20 -2.52
C ILE A 346 -25.53 -16.29 -3.90
N GLY A 347 -25.24 -17.36 -4.63
CA GLY A 347 -25.66 -17.53 -6.02
C GLY A 347 -24.58 -17.03 -6.97
N SER A 348 -24.98 -16.60 -8.18
CA SER A 348 -24.04 -16.16 -9.21
C SER A 348 -24.27 -14.69 -9.53
N ASN A 349 -23.28 -13.86 -9.20
CA ASN A 349 -23.35 -12.41 -9.28
C ASN A 349 -22.21 -11.90 -10.19
N LEU A 350 -22.55 -11.00 -11.13
CA LEU A 350 -21.59 -10.38 -12.07
C LEU A 350 -21.44 -8.90 -11.71
N PHE A 351 -20.19 -8.48 -11.54
CA PHE A 351 -19.82 -7.10 -11.28
C PHE A 351 -18.84 -6.62 -12.34
N GLU A 352 -18.91 -5.33 -12.64
CA GLU A 352 -18.04 -4.66 -13.60
C GLU A 352 -17.67 -3.29 -13.04
N VAL A 353 -16.50 -2.80 -13.42
CA VAL A 353 -16.12 -1.40 -13.17
C VAL A 353 -17.09 -0.44 -13.87
N ARG A 354 -17.10 0.82 -13.40
CA ARG A 354 -17.91 1.90 -13.98
C ARG A 354 -17.54 2.13 -15.45
N GLU A 355 -18.50 2.63 -16.21
CA GLU A 355 -18.24 3.11 -17.57
C GLU A 355 -17.12 4.15 -17.55
N GLY A 356 -16.17 4.07 -18.48
CA GLY A 356 -14.98 4.92 -18.52
C GLY A 356 -13.77 4.43 -17.70
N TYR A 357 -13.95 3.50 -16.76
CA TYR A 357 -12.86 2.95 -15.91
C TYR A 357 -12.33 1.59 -16.41
N ARG A 358 -12.71 1.16 -17.62
CA ARG A 358 -12.25 -0.11 -18.19
C ARG A 358 -10.84 0.06 -18.74
N PRO A 359 -9.88 -0.79 -18.32
CA PRO A 359 -8.51 -0.70 -18.78
C PRO A 359 -8.39 -1.14 -20.24
N TRP A 360 -7.44 -0.59 -20.97
CA TRP A 360 -7.22 -0.96 -22.37
C TRP A 360 -6.25 -2.14 -22.53
N ALA A 361 -6.48 -2.97 -23.56
CA ALA A 361 -5.57 -4.04 -23.93
C ALA A 361 -4.29 -3.46 -24.57
N GLY A 362 -3.14 -4.01 -24.21
CA GLY A 362 -1.85 -3.48 -24.65
C GLY A 362 -0.80 -4.55 -24.87
N SER A 363 0.45 -4.13 -24.93
CA SER A 363 1.60 -5.04 -24.98
C SER A 363 2.40 -4.81 -23.71
N TRP A 364 3.05 -5.84 -23.18
CA TRP A 364 3.90 -5.72 -22.01
C TRP A 364 5.30 -5.17 -22.33
N TRP A 365 5.58 -4.74 -23.56
CA TRP A 365 6.86 -4.11 -23.96
C TRP A 365 8.08 -4.91 -23.51
N ARG A 366 8.32 -6.01 -24.23
CA ARG A 366 9.34 -7.00 -23.86
C ARG A 366 10.74 -6.39 -23.86
N GLN A 367 11.43 -6.57 -22.73
CA GLN A 367 12.77 -6.00 -22.51
C GLN A 367 13.83 -6.58 -23.45
N SER A 368 13.69 -7.83 -23.89
CA SER A 368 14.62 -8.41 -24.86
C SER A 368 14.49 -7.86 -26.28
N GLU A 369 13.34 -7.27 -26.62
CA GLU A 369 13.11 -6.65 -27.93
C GLU A 369 13.58 -5.21 -27.97
N GLY A 370 13.60 -4.53 -26.82
CA GLY A 370 14.01 -3.12 -26.72
C GLY A 370 13.17 -2.20 -27.61
N ALA A 371 11.87 -2.48 -27.79
CA ALA A 371 11.00 -1.76 -28.72
C ALA A 371 10.90 -0.25 -28.46
N LEU A 372 11.10 0.17 -27.21
CA LEU A 372 11.18 1.59 -26.81
C LEU A 372 12.45 2.28 -27.34
N ILE A 373 13.56 1.53 -27.46
CA ILE A 373 14.89 2.01 -27.89
C ILE A 373 15.08 1.85 -29.40
N PHE A 374 14.71 0.69 -29.94
CA PHE A 374 15.02 0.27 -31.31
C PHE A 374 13.79 0.25 -32.25
N GLY A 375 12.60 0.53 -31.73
CA GLY A 375 11.34 0.46 -32.49
C GLY A 375 10.82 -0.97 -32.68
N HIS A 376 9.63 -1.10 -33.29
CA HIS A 376 8.94 -2.39 -33.51
C HIS A 376 8.35 -2.50 -34.94
N LYS A 377 8.18 -3.73 -35.45
CA LYS A 377 7.64 -4.01 -36.81
C LYS A 377 6.11 -4.17 -36.78
N THR A 378 5.47 -3.77 -37.88
CA THR A 378 4.01 -3.75 -38.09
C THR A 378 3.43 -5.03 -38.72
N GLU A 379 4.16 -6.16 -38.81
CA GLU A 379 3.69 -7.35 -39.53
C GLU A 379 3.12 -8.45 -38.61
N HIS A 380 1.79 -8.42 -38.45
CA HIS A 380 0.87 -9.55 -38.20
C HIS A 380 1.20 -10.53 -37.05
N PHE A 381 0.65 -10.25 -35.87
CA PHE A 381 0.38 -11.28 -34.85
C PHE A 381 -0.76 -12.19 -35.30
N GLY A 382 -0.41 -13.38 -35.81
CA GLY A 382 -1.36 -14.41 -36.21
C GLY A 382 -0.92 -15.80 -35.79
N GLY A 383 -1.24 -16.18 -34.54
CA GLY A 383 -1.41 -17.57 -34.11
C GLY A 383 -0.17 -18.46 -33.96
N SER A 384 -0.06 -19.05 -32.75
CA SER A 384 0.80 -20.17 -32.36
C SER A 384 2.32 -19.94 -32.34
N GLY A 385 2.83 -19.57 -31.15
CA GLY A 385 3.88 -20.33 -30.46
C GLY A 385 5.30 -20.37 -31.05
N ALA A 386 5.63 -19.55 -32.04
CA ALA A 386 7.02 -19.32 -32.45
C ALA A 386 7.19 -17.86 -32.86
N PHE A 387 7.89 -17.10 -32.03
CA PHE A 387 8.16 -15.68 -32.24
C PHE A 387 9.27 -15.49 -33.29
N PRO A 388 9.22 -14.42 -34.11
CA PRO A 388 10.14 -14.23 -35.22
C PRO A 388 11.57 -13.91 -34.76
N ASP A 389 12.54 -14.64 -35.32
CA ASP A 389 14.00 -14.54 -35.10
C ASP A 389 14.64 -13.20 -35.53
N SER A 390 13.93 -12.07 -35.55
CA SER A 390 14.54 -10.81 -35.99
C SER A 390 13.96 -9.58 -35.30
N ILE A 391 14.73 -9.02 -34.35
CA ILE A 391 14.87 -7.57 -34.18
C ILE A 391 15.23 -7.01 -35.57
N ASN A 392 14.42 -6.12 -36.11
CA ASN A 392 14.76 -5.27 -37.27
C ASN A 392 13.55 -4.39 -37.57
N ALA A 393 13.47 -3.15 -37.08
CA ALA A 393 12.26 -2.36 -37.27
C ALA A 393 12.43 -0.83 -37.21
N ARG A 394 13.19 -0.29 -38.18
CA ARG A 394 13.34 1.12 -38.61
C ARG A 394 14.70 1.71 -38.24
N ASP A 395 15.18 2.50 -39.20
CA ASP A 395 16.31 3.43 -39.18
C ASP A 395 16.28 4.35 -37.93
N THR A 396 16.76 3.90 -36.76
CA THR A 396 16.83 4.71 -35.52
C THR A 396 18.25 5.22 -35.24
N ILE A 397 18.44 6.18 -34.33
CA ILE A 397 19.79 6.73 -34.09
C ILE A 397 20.68 5.67 -33.42
N SER A 398 20.14 4.91 -32.49
CA SER A 398 20.85 3.81 -31.81
C SER A 398 21.32 2.71 -32.78
N ASP A 399 20.75 2.56 -33.99
CA ASP A 399 21.22 1.60 -34.99
C ASP A 399 22.65 1.87 -35.46
N LEU A 400 23.14 3.11 -35.33
CA LEU A 400 24.52 3.45 -35.69
C LEU A 400 25.55 2.69 -34.85
N ARG A 401 25.14 2.18 -33.67
CA ARG A 401 25.97 1.44 -32.71
C ARG A 401 25.28 0.18 -32.13
N ALA A 402 24.14 -0.25 -32.66
CA ALA A 402 23.32 -1.33 -32.06
C ALA A 402 24.08 -2.65 -31.86
N GLU A 403 24.93 -3.07 -32.80
CA GLU A 403 25.76 -4.28 -32.64
C GLU A 403 26.69 -4.18 -31.42
N VAL A 404 27.32 -3.02 -31.23
CA VAL A 404 28.23 -2.75 -30.10
C VAL A 404 27.45 -2.78 -28.79
N PHE A 405 26.32 -2.09 -28.74
CA PHE A 405 25.47 -2.08 -27.55
C PHE A 405 24.94 -3.47 -27.19
N THR A 406 24.60 -4.29 -28.20
CA THR A 406 24.11 -5.66 -28.01
C THR A 406 25.19 -6.57 -27.43
N GLU A 407 26.44 -6.41 -27.89
CA GLU A 407 27.58 -7.12 -27.32
C GLU A 407 27.75 -6.77 -25.83
N HIS A 408 27.79 -5.48 -25.49
CA HIS A 408 27.91 -5.03 -24.10
C HIS A 408 26.74 -5.48 -23.22
N GLY A 409 25.49 -5.31 -23.67
CA GLY A 409 24.30 -5.72 -22.92
C GLY A 409 24.26 -7.23 -22.67
N THR A 410 24.65 -8.04 -23.67
CA THR A 410 24.73 -9.50 -23.53
C THR A 410 25.81 -9.92 -22.53
N ASP A 411 27.00 -9.30 -22.59
CA ASP A 411 28.09 -9.56 -21.65
C ASP A 411 27.71 -9.22 -20.20
N ILE A 412 27.14 -8.03 -19.99
CA ILE A 412 26.68 -7.56 -18.67
C ILE A 412 25.65 -8.53 -18.10
N GLN A 413 24.66 -8.93 -18.92
CA GLN A 413 23.63 -9.83 -18.45
C GLN A 413 24.18 -11.22 -18.08
N ASN A 414 25.03 -11.81 -18.92
CA ASN A 414 25.64 -13.12 -18.63
C ASN A 414 26.42 -13.10 -17.31
N LEU A 415 27.18 -12.02 -17.06
CA LEU A 415 27.90 -11.82 -15.80
C LEU A 415 26.95 -11.61 -14.61
N GLY A 416 25.84 -10.90 -14.81
CA GLY A 416 24.79 -10.73 -13.80
C GLY A 416 24.09 -12.03 -13.41
N GLU A 417 23.84 -12.92 -14.38
CA GLU A 417 23.32 -14.27 -14.14
C GLU A 417 24.33 -15.14 -13.39
N GLU A 418 25.62 -15.09 -13.77
CA GLU A 418 26.69 -15.77 -13.03
C GLU A 418 26.76 -15.31 -11.56
N LEU A 419 26.67 -14.01 -11.32
CA LEU A 419 26.63 -13.44 -9.97
C LEU A 419 25.42 -13.91 -9.17
N ARG A 420 24.24 -13.92 -9.79
CA ARG A 420 23.00 -14.39 -9.18
C ARG A 420 23.10 -15.87 -8.79
N ASP A 421 23.64 -16.71 -9.67
CA ASP A 421 23.83 -18.14 -9.43
C ASP A 421 24.81 -18.40 -8.29
N LEU A 422 25.93 -17.69 -8.26
CA LEU A 422 26.91 -17.76 -7.16
C LEU A 422 26.28 -17.34 -5.83
N ARG A 423 25.45 -16.29 -5.83
CA ARG A 423 24.71 -15.84 -4.63
C ARG A 423 23.70 -16.87 -4.16
N LYS A 424 22.89 -17.42 -5.06
CA LYS A 424 21.90 -18.49 -4.76
C LYS A 424 22.59 -19.73 -4.16
N ASN A 425 23.80 -20.05 -4.60
CA ASN A 425 24.59 -21.17 -4.07
C ASN A 425 25.32 -20.87 -2.74
N GLY A 426 25.13 -19.68 -2.15
CA GLY A 426 25.80 -19.27 -0.91
C GLY A 426 27.30 -18.97 -1.09
N GLU A 427 27.73 -18.66 -2.32
CA GLU A 427 29.12 -18.42 -2.69
C GLU A 427 29.49 -16.93 -2.78
N SER A 428 28.72 -16.05 -2.14
CA SER A 428 28.91 -14.59 -2.17
C SER A 428 30.28 -14.12 -1.63
N ASP A 429 30.92 -14.90 -0.75
CA ASP A 429 32.27 -14.60 -0.23
C ASP A 429 33.40 -15.26 -1.06
N SER A 430 33.09 -15.89 -2.19
CA SER A 430 34.05 -16.63 -3.00
C SER A 430 34.92 -15.70 -3.87
N ALA A 431 36.09 -16.19 -4.27
CA ALA A 431 36.94 -15.50 -5.24
C ALA A 431 36.29 -15.43 -6.64
N ALA A 432 35.44 -16.41 -6.98
CA ALA A 432 34.67 -16.42 -8.22
C ALA A 432 33.67 -15.25 -8.22
N TYR A 433 32.91 -15.08 -7.14
CA TYR A 433 31.97 -13.97 -6.98
C TYR A 433 32.67 -12.61 -7.06
N SER A 434 33.78 -12.41 -6.35
CA SER A 434 34.54 -11.16 -6.45
C SER A 434 35.06 -10.89 -7.87
N THR A 435 35.49 -11.92 -8.60
CA THR A 435 36.00 -11.76 -9.97
C THR A 435 34.88 -11.39 -10.93
N ALA A 436 33.77 -12.16 -10.90
CA ALA A 436 32.59 -11.88 -11.72
C ALA A 436 32.02 -10.48 -11.43
N ARG A 437 32.03 -10.04 -10.16
CA ARG A 437 31.54 -8.72 -9.75
C ARG A 437 32.43 -7.60 -10.28
N ASP A 438 33.75 -7.79 -10.19
CA ASP A 438 34.70 -6.79 -10.69
C ASP A 438 34.63 -6.72 -12.24
N GLU A 439 34.56 -7.85 -12.94
CA GLU A 439 34.37 -7.90 -14.41
C GLU A 439 33.02 -7.29 -14.85
N TYR A 440 31.95 -7.57 -14.12
CA TYR A 440 30.63 -6.97 -14.31
C TYR A 440 30.71 -5.44 -14.19
N GLY A 441 31.35 -4.94 -13.13
CA GLY A 441 31.56 -3.51 -12.91
C GLY A 441 32.35 -2.84 -14.03
N ASP A 442 33.47 -3.45 -14.45
CA ASP A 442 34.30 -2.94 -15.55
C ASP A 442 33.51 -2.89 -16.88
N LYS A 443 32.66 -3.89 -17.14
CA LYS A 443 31.81 -3.95 -18.34
C LYS A 443 30.69 -2.91 -18.31
N GLN A 444 30.07 -2.69 -17.16
CA GLN A 444 29.09 -1.62 -16.97
C GLN A 444 29.75 -0.25 -17.18
N ASP A 445 30.90 0.01 -16.57
CA ASP A 445 31.61 1.29 -16.67
C ASP A 445 31.95 1.61 -18.14
N ALA A 446 32.45 0.61 -18.89
CA ALA A 446 32.74 0.76 -20.32
C ALA A 446 31.47 1.00 -21.15
N PHE A 447 30.36 0.35 -20.82
CA PHE A 447 29.09 0.53 -21.55
C PHE A 447 28.49 1.92 -21.29
N VAL A 448 28.56 2.40 -20.05
CA VAL A 448 28.13 3.75 -19.66
C VAL A 448 28.95 4.82 -20.37
N GLU A 449 30.29 4.67 -20.41
CA GLU A 449 31.18 5.60 -21.13
C GLU A 449 30.80 5.68 -22.62
N GLU A 450 30.61 4.52 -23.25
CA GLU A 450 30.26 4.40 -24.67
C GLU A 450 28.88 5.02 -25.01
N LEU A 451 27.86 4.78 -24.16
CA LEU A 451 26.55 5.41 -24.31
C LEU A 451 26.63 6.93 -24.12
N SER A 452 27.38 7.38 -23.11
CA SER A 452 27.58 8.80 -22.82
C SER A 452 28.20 9.52 -24.00
N ASP A 453 29.29 8.99 -24.54
CA ASP A 453 30.00 9.58 -25.69
C ASP A 453 29.12 9.61 -26.93
N PHE A 454 28.39 8.53 -27.20
CA PHE A 454 27.48 8.45 -28.33
C PHE A 454 26.37 9.51 -28.26
N TYR A 455 25.60 9.55 -27.17
CA TYR A 455 24.45 10.44 -27.06
C TYR A 455 24.84 11.91 -26.81
N ASN A 456 26.00 12.18 -26.18
CA ASN A 456 26.55 13.54 -26.13
C ASN A 456 26.97 14.04 -27.51
N ALA A 457 27.53 13.18 -28.34
CA ALA A 457 27.83 13.51 -29.72
C ALA A 457 26.54 13.82 -30.50
N VAL A 458 25.48 13.02 -30.35
CA VAL A 458 24.18 13.22 -31.03
C VAL A 458 23.65 14.62 -30.70
N ARG A 459 23.54 14.95 -29.42
CA ARG A 459 23.09 16.28 -28.94
C ARG A 459 23.95 17.39 -29.55
N THR A 460 25.27 17.31 -29.38
CA THR A 460 26.21 18.34 -29.85
C THR A 460 26.16 18.53 -31.36
N ALA A 461 25.97 17.46 -32.12
CA ALA A 461 25.91 17.51 -33.56
C ALA A 461 24.58 18.09 -34.08
N ILE A 462 23.46 17.87 -33.39
CA ILE A 462 22.19 18.56 -33.66
C ILE A 462 22.33 20.06 -33.35
N ASP A 463 22.80 20.42 -32.15
CA ASP A 463 22.98 21.81 -31.72
C ASP A 463 23.98 22.57 -32.61
N GLY A 464 25.02 21.88 -33.09
CA GLY A 464 26.03 22.40 -34.02
C GLY A 464 25.59 22.40 -35.49
N GLY A 465 24.39 21.90 -35.82
CA GLY A 465 23.85 21.86 -37.18
C GLY A 465 24.53 20.87 -38.14
N ARG A 466 25.21 19.85 -37.61
CA ARG A 466 25.82 18.75 -38.39
C ARG A 466 24.85 17.60 -38.61
N ILE A 467 24.00 17.34 -37.62
CA ILE A 467 22.76 16.59 -37.80
C ILE A 467 21.70 17.63 -38.15
N THR A 468 20.99 17.41 -39.25
CA THR A 468 19.96 18.33 -39.77
C THR A 468 18.64 17.63 -39.92
N ILE A 469 17.55 18.38 -39.71
CA ILE A 469 16.18 17.91 -39.89
C ILE A 469 15.58 18.67 -41.06
N GLU A 470 15.24 17.95 -42.13
CA GLU A 470 14.59 18.52 -43.31
C GLU A 470 13.78 17.44 -44.04
N ASP A 471 12.70 17.87 -44.71
CA ASP A 471 11.82 17.00 -45.51
C ASP A 471 11.32 15.74 -44.76
N GLY A 472 11.03 15.87 -43.45
CA GLY A 472 10.56 14.77 -42.60
C GLY A 472 11.63 13.74 -42.24
N LYS A 473 12.92 14.10 -42.36
CA LYS A 473 14.06 13.21 -42.09
C LYS A 473 15.09 13.87 -41.20
N ILE A 474 15.78 13.06 -40.42
CA ILE A 474 17.00 13.42 -39.70
C ILE A 474 18.22 12.82 -40.42
N LYS A 475 19.23 13.65 -40.71
CA LYS A 475 20.38 13.22 -41.51
C LYS A 475 21.69 13.88 -41.09
N ALA A 476 22.77 13.18 -41.36
CA ALA A 476 24.13 13.66 -41.14
C ALA A 476 25.10 13.07 -42.17
N GLU A 477 26.13 13.84 -42.50
CA GLU A 477 27.31 13.31 -43.23
C GLU A 477 28.21 12.51 -42.28
N ALA A 478 29.14 11.73 -42.83
CA ALA A 478 30.08 10.95 -42.03
C ALA A 478 30.96 11.87 -41.15
N ASN A 479 31.38 11.34 -39.99
CA ASN A 479 32.14 12.06 -38.97
C ASN A 479 31.40 13.29 -38.42
N TRP A 480 30.11 13.15 -38.14
CA TRP A 480 29.31 14.23 -37.57
C TRP A 480 29.66 14.52 -36.10
N ASN A 481 30.28 13.57 -35.39
CA ASN A 481 30.67 13.70 -33.99
C ASN A 481 31.91 14.53 -33.72
N GLN A 482 32.83 14.70 -34.68
CA GLN A 482 34.04 15.50 -34.39
C GLN A 482 35.31 14.71 -34.19
N ASP A 483 35.21 13.40 -34.15
CA ASP A 483 36.26 12.55 -33.63
C ASP A 483 37.06 11.92 -34.78
N GLU A 484 38.33 12.28 -34.87
CA GLU A 484 39.23 11.74 -35.90
C GLU A 484 39.59 10.26 -35.63
N ASP A 485 39.51 9.82 -34.37
CA ASP A 485 39.86 8.47 -33.94
C ASP A 485 38.63 7.54 -33.92
N ASN A 486 37.41 8.07 -33.72
CA ASN A 486 36.15 7.31 -33.68
C ASN A 486 35.02 7.95 -34.50
N SER A 487 35.15 8.00 -35.83
CA SER A 487 34.16 8.62 -36.73
C SER A 487 32.86 7.80 -36.87
N TYR A 488 31.71 8.44 -36.66
CA TYR A 488 30.39 7.83 -36.97
C TYR A 488 30.04 7.85 -38.47
N PRO A 489 29.26 6.86 -38.96
CA PRO A 489 28.81 6.82 -40.35
C PRO A 489 27.78 7.91 -40.67
N ALA A 490 27.65 8.22 -41.97
CA ALA A 490 26.55 9.06 -42.47
C ALA A 490 25.21 8.33 -42.34
N PHE A 491 24.13 9.08 -42.12
CA PHE A 491 22.78 8.52 -42.02
C PHE A 491 21.72 9.47 -42.60
N ASN A 492 20.56 8.92 -42.94
CA ASN A 492 19.41 9.66 -43.48
C ASN A 492 18.11 8.91 -43.16
N LEU A 493 17.59 9.15 -41.96
CA LEU A 493 16.54 8.36 -41.33
C LEU A 493 15.20 9.16 -41.37
N PRO A 494 14.06 8.52 -41.66
CA PRO A 494 12.76 9.18 -41.54
C PRO A 494 12.41 9.46 -40.07
N LEU A 495 11.84 10.62 -39.75
CA LEU A 495 11.45 10.98 -38.38
C LEU A 495 10.42 10.00 -37.80
N ASP A 496 9.43 9.60 -38.60
CA ASP A 496 8.44 8.59 -38.19
C ASP A 496 9.07 7.20 -37.99
N GLY A 497 10.29 7.02 -38.49
CA GLY A 497 11.11 5.82 -38.35
C GLY A 497 11.80 5.70 -36.99
N LEU A 498 11.96 6.78 -36.25
CA LEU A 498 12.64 6.76 -34.96
C LEU A 498 11.86 5.92 -33.95
N SER A 499 12.55 5.36 -32.95
CA SER A 499 11.93 4.68 -31.82
C SER A 499 11.12 5.64 -30.94
N PRO A 500 10.20 5.14 -30.08
CA PRO A 500 9.45 5.98 -29.16
C PRO A 500 10.34 6.91 -28.32
N LEU A 501 11.43 6.39 -27.74
CA LEU A 501 12.35 7.18 -26.92
C LEU A 501 13.21 8.15 -27.76
N ASP A 502 13.64 7.77 -28.97
CA ASP A 502 14.37 8.69 -29.87
C ASP A 502 13.47 9.87 -30.31
N LYS A 503 12.19 9.60 -30.60
CA LYS A 503 11.21 10.66 -30.90
C LYS A 503 11.02 11.59 -29.72
N PHE A 504 10.87 11.03 -28.51
CA PHE A 504 10.71 11.83 -27.30
C PHE A 504 11.95 12.66 -26.96
N ALA A 505 13.15 12.08 -27.08
CA ALA A 505 14.41 12.81 -26.91
C ALA A 505 14.55 13.97 -27.90
N LEU A 506 14.21 13.72 -29.18
CA LEU A 506 14.23 14.74 -30.21
C LEU A 506 13.23 15.88 -29.94
N LEU A 507 12.01 15.55 -29.51
CA LEU A 507 10.99 16.52 -29.10
C LEU A 507 11.52 17.44 -28.00
N GLN A 508 12.06 16.86 -26.91
CA GLN A 508 12.62 17.62 -25.79
C GLN A 508 13.79 18.52 -26.22
N GLN A 509 14.67 18.03 -27.10
CA GLN A 509 15.79 18.82 -27.60
C GLN A 509 15.32 20.03 -28.43
N LEU A 510 14.37 19.84 -29.34
CA LEU A 510 13.90 20.89 -30.25
C LEU A 510 13.11 21.99 -29.53
N GLU A 511 12.38 21.63 -28.48
CA GLU A 511 11.65 22.58 -27.62
C GLU A 511 12.55 23.28 -26.58
N GLY A 512 13.83 22.89 -26.48
CA GLY A 512 14.75 23.39 -25.47
C GLY A 512 14.36 22.98 -24.04
N GLN A 513 13.47 21.99 -23.89
CA GLN A 513 13.04 21.40 -22.63
C GLN A 513 14.02 20.29 -22.21
N THR A 514 15.28 20.67 -22.00
CA THR A 514 16.31 19.71 -21.60
C THR A 514 16.29 19.42 -20.10
N HIS A 515 15.55 20.21 -19.31
CA HIS A 515 15.50 20.13 -17.84
C HIS A 515 16.89 20.09 -17.17
N GLY A 516 17.89 20.68 -17.83
CA GLY A 516 19.27 20.65 -17.37
C GLY A 516 20.00 19.33 -17.63
N THR A 517 19.48 18.43 -18.48
CA THR A 517 20.09 17.13 -18.81
C THR A 517 20.16 16.88 -20.32
N ASN A 518 20.91 15.87 -20.76
CA ASN A 518 20.89 15.44 -22.16
C ASN A 518 19.60 14.62 -22.43
N PRO A 519 18.65 15.07 -23.28
CA PRO A 519 17.39 14.35 -23.51
C PRO A 519 17.60 12.97 -24.16
N TRP A 520 18.73 12.76 -24.83
CA TRP A 520 19.11 11.47 -25.42
C TRP A 520 19.59 10.45 -24.39
N PHE A 521 19.70 10.82 -23.12
CA PHE A 521 19.97 9.87 -22.05
C PHE A 521 18.74 9.06 -21.65
N GLY A 522 17.52 9.41 -22.09
CA GLY A 522 16.34 8.56 -21.93
C GLY A 522 16.47 7.16 -22.55
N PRO A 523 16.76 7.04 -23.86
CA PRO A 523 17.06 5.74 -24.46
C PRO A 523 18.33 5.09 -23.87
N ALA A 524 19.35 5.87 -23.50
CA ALA A 524 20.56 5.32 -22.85
C ALA A 524 20.25 4.67 -21.50
N TRP A 525 19.42 5.32 -20.69
CA TRP A 525 19.00 4.84 -19.38
C TRP A 525 18.18 3.55 -19.53
N GLU A 526 17.25 3.51 -20.48
CA GLU A 526 16.47 2.31 -20.78
C GLU A 526 17.38 1.13 -21.19
N MET A 527 18.42 1.41 -21.99
CA MET A 527 19.41 0.41 -22.39
C MET A 527 20.24 -0.15 -21.23
N LEU A 528 20.46 0.66 -20.18
CA LEU A 528 21.27 0.29 -19.03
C LEU A 528 20.47 -0.48 -17.97
N ASN A 529 19.19 -0.13 -17.80
CA ASN A 529 18.41 -0.57 -16.64
C ASN A 529 17.38 -1.65 -16.98
N HIS A 530 16.68 -1.54 -18.12
CA HIS A 530 15.57 -2.44 -18.44
C HIS A 530 15.84 -3.30 -19.68
N TRP A 531 16.60 -2.81 -20.67
CA TRP A 531 16.90 -3.62 -21.84
C TRP A 531 17.74 -4.86 -21.51
N SER A 532 17.24 -6.03 -21.90
CA SER A 532 17.86 -7.32 -21.58
C SER A 532 17.84 -8.26 -22.79
N PRO A 533 18.82 -8.14 -23.71
CA PRO A 533 18.80 -8.85 -24.99
C PRO A 533 18.96 -10.38 -24.87
N ALA A 534 19.63 -10.86 -23.82
CA ALA A 534 19.68 -12.29 -23.49
C ALA A 534 18.62 -12.68 -22.43
N GLY A 535 17.72 -11.75 -22.08
CA GLY A 535 16.74 -11.85 -21.01
C GLY A 535 15.72 -12.97 -21.18
N SER A 536 15.11 -13.36 -20.07
CA SER A 536 13.97 -14.29 -20.12
C SER A 536 12.84 -13.71 -20.98
N SER A 537 12.05 -14.59 -21.59
CA SER A 537 11.01 -14.15 -22.53
C SER A 537 9.86 -13.37 -21.92
N TRP A 538 9.67 -13.47 -20.61
CA TRP A 538 8.59 -12.80 -19.90
C TRP A 538 8.99 -11.41 -19.35
N TRP A 539 10.28 -11.05 -19.34
CA TRP A 539 10.73 -9.74 -18.86
C TRP A 539 10.20 -8.61 -19.75
N GLY A 540 9.58 -7.61 -19.12
CA GLY A 540 8.91 -6.50 -19.79
C GLY A 540 8.29 -5.52 -18.81
N HIS A 541 7.68 -4.49 -19.35
CA HIS A 541 6.99 -3.40 -18.66
C HIS A 541 5.51 -3.75 -18.40
N CYS A 542 5.20 -5.00 -18.01
CA CYS A 542 3.82 -5.41 -17.75
C CYS A 542 3.19 -4.59 -16.61
N ASN A 543 3.93 -4.27 -15.56
CA ASN A 543 3.56 -3.39 -14.46
C ASN A 543 3.24 -1.96 -14.95
N GLY A 544 4.14 -1.36 -15.73
CA GLY A 544 3.96 -0.02 -16.27
C GLY A 544 2.80 0.07 -17.25
N TRP A 545 2.64 -0.94 -18.12
CA TRP A 545 1.46 -1.08 -18.96
C TRP A 545 0.17 -1.20 -18.13
N ALA A 546 0.13 -2.07 -17.11
CA ALA A 546 -1.07 -2.27 -16.29
C ALA A 546 -1.51 -0.96 -15.59
N ALA A 547 -0.55 -0.20 -15.04
CA ALA A 547 -0.81 1.11 -14.48
C ALA A 547 -1.32 2.11 -15.54
N ALA A 548 -0.62 2.24 -16.67
CA ALA A 548 -1.04 3.12 -17.76
C ALA A 548 -2.43 2.75 -18.31
N ALA A 549 -2.74 1.46 -18.40
CA ALA A 549 -4.03 0.94 -18.84
C ALA A 549 -5.19 1.36 -17.94
N ILE A 550 -4.95 1.46 -16.64
CA ILE A 550 -5.94 1.89 -15.65
C ILE A 550 -6.04 3.42 -15.58
N LEU A 551 -4.91 4.11 -15.60
CA LEU A 551 -4.82 5.55 -15.30
C LEU A 551 -4.99 6.46 -16.51
N THR A 552 -4.99 5.91 -17.72
CA THR A 552 -5.14 6.70 -18.95
C THR A 552 -6.17 6.07 -19.87
N HIS A 553 -6.82 6.92 -20.67
CA HIS A 553 -7.58 6.43 -21.81
C HIS A 553 -6.65 5.77 -22.85
N GLU A 554 -7.19 4.87 -23.67
CA GLU A 554 -6.38 4.22 -24.70
C GLU A 554 -5.89 5.27 -25.73
N PRO A 555 -4.58 5.32 -26.06
CA PRO A 555 -4.11 6.03 -27.24
C PRO A 555 -4.64 5.35 -28.49
N ARG A 556 -5.48 6.05 -29.28
CA ARG A 556 -6.21 5.46 -30.41
C ARG A 556 -5.83 6.01 -31.78
N THR A 557 -5.19 7.18 -31.82
CA THR A 557 -4.82 7.87 -33.05
C THR A 557 -3.42 8.42 -32.95
N PRO A 558 -2.64 8.45 -34.05
CA PRO A 558 -1.40 9.20 -34.10
C PRO A 558 -1.64 10.68 -33.78
N ILE A 559 -0.62 11.30 -33.19
CA ILE A 559 -0.59 12.74 -32.94
C ILE A 559 0.62 13.35 -33.62
N THR A 560 0.46 14.51 -34.21
CA THR A 560 1.55 15.27 -34.85
C THR A 560 1.83 16.51 -34.02
N LEU A 561 3.09 16.66 -33.61
CA LEU A 561 3.57 17.75 -32.79
C LEU A 561 4.46 18.64 -33.66
N SER A 562 4.04 19.90 -33.83
CA SER A 562 4.87 20.90 -34.50
C SER A 562 5.78 21.57 -33.47
N VAL A 563 7.10 21.46 -33.65
CA VAL A 563 8.12 21.84 -32.67
C VAL A 563 9.27 22.64 -33.27
N GLY A 564 10.05 23.28 -32.40
CA GLY A 564 11.19 24.11 -32.73
C GLY A 564 10.83 25.53 -33.15
N ASP A 565 11.84 26.39 -33.35
CA ASP A 565 11.64 27.83 -33.60
C ASP A 565 10.69 28.10 -34.78
N GLY A 566 9.49 28.58 -34.46
CA GLY A 566 8.42 28.88 -35.42
C GLY A 566 7.68 27.65 -35.95
N ASP A 567 7.55 26.57 -35.16
CA ASP A 567 6.83 25.33 -35.51
C ASP A 567 7.41 24.69 -36.78
N LYS A 568 8.73 24.66 -36.87
CA LYS A 568 9.46 24.33 -38.10
C LYS A 568 9.44 22.84 -38.45
N TYR A 569 9.29 21.97 -37.46
CA TYR A 569 9.38 20.52 -37.63
C TYR A 569 8.10 19.84 -37.16
N ASP A 570 7.60 18.88 -37.94
CA ASP A 570 6.49 18.02 -37.53
C ASP A 570 7.04 16.65 -37.11
N ILE A 571 6.70 16.21 -35.90
CA ILE A 571 7.05 14.88 -35.37
C ILE A 571 5.75 14.12 -35.07
N GLU A 572 5.57 12.95 -35.68
CA GLU A 572 4.42 12.08 -35.41
C GLU A 572 4.74 11.04 -34.33
N LEU A 573 3.94 11.04 -33.26
CA LEU A 573 3.85 9.95 -32.29
C LEU A 573 2.66 9.07 -32.68
N SER A 574 2.93 7.85 -33.16
CA SER A 574 1.90 6.86 -33.42
C SER A 574 1.17 6.46 -32.13
N ALA A 575 0.02 5.80 -32.25
CA ALA A 575 -0.67 5.27 -31.07
C ALA A 575 0.21 4.29 -30.28
N SER A 576 1.08 3.55 -30.98
CA SER A 576 2.02 2.65 -30.34
C SER A 576 3.14 3.40 -29.59
N ASP A 577 3.70 4.45 -30.20
CA ASP A 577 4.70 5.31 -29.54
C ASP A 577 4.11 5.87 -28.23
N GLN A 578 2.87 6.36 -28.27
CA GLN A 578 2.16 6.85 -27.10
C GLN A 578 1.99 5.75 -26.03
N LYS A 579 1.53 4.55 -26.40
CA LYS A 579 1.38 3.42 -25.47
C LYS A 579 2.71 3.02 -24.82
N GLY A 580 3.81 3.04 -25.56
CA GLY A 580 5.13 2.68 -25.05
C GLY A 580 5.69 3.70 -24.08
N LEU A 581 5.61 4.98 -24.46
CA LEU A 581 6.03 6.07 -23.59
C LEU A 581 5.20 6.10 -22.30
N LEU A 582 3.89 5.78 -22.37
CA LEU A 582 3.05 5.61 -21.19
C LEU A 582 3.50 4.42 -20.33
N SER A 583 3.67 3.23 -20.91
CA SER A 583 4.14 2.06 -20.18
C SER A 583 5.45 2.32 -19.43
N GLU A 584 6.39 3.02 -20.06
CA GLU A 584 7.66 3.40 -19.42
C GLU A 584 7.49 4.48 -18.35
N SER A 585 6.69 5.51 -18.65
CA SER A 585 6.41 6.58 -17.70
C SER A 585 5.71 6.10 -16.43
N PHE A 586 4.95 5.01 -16.49
CA PHE A 586 4.19 4.44 -15.36
C PHE A 586 4.86 3.20 -14.74
N TYR A 587 6.11 2.87 -15.11
CA TYR A 587 6.76 1.64 -14.66
C TYR A 587 6.84 1.50 -13.13
N SER A 588 7.30 2.53 -12.42
CA SER A 588 7.39 2.53 -10.94
C SER A 588 6.21 3.28 -10.27
N GLN A 589 4.98 2.95 -10.66
CA GLN A 589 3.80 3.66 -10.15
C GLN A 589 3.57 3.47 -8.65
N LEU A 590 3.28 4.57 -7.93
CA LEU A 590 2.83 4.48 -6.54
C LEU A 590 1.54 3.65 -6.46
N SER A 591 1.47 2.73 -5.50
CA SER A 591 0.34 1.80 -5.41
C SER A 591 0.03 1.37 -3.97
N SER A 592 -1.20 0.91 -3.76
CA SER A 592 -1.53 0.00 -2.66
C SER A 592 -1.31 -1.43 -3.13
N PHE A 593 -0.58 -2.22 -2.34
CA PHE A 593 -0.13 -3.57 -2.68
C PHE A 593 -0.60 -4.58 -1.63
N TYR A 594 -1.21 -5.69 -2.05
CA TYR A 594 -1.87 -6.69 -1.23
C TYR A 594 -1.29 -8.07 -1.54
N GLY A 595 -0.91 -8.83 -0.50
CA GLY A 595 -0.07 -10.02 -0.64
C GLY A 595 1.42 -9.66 -0.78
N ALA A 596 2.25 -10.66 -1.01
CA ALA A 596 3.68 -10.61 -1.25
C ALA A 596 4.00 -11.36 -2.55
N ARG A 597 5.24 -11.20 -3.01
CA ARG A 597 5.71 -11.86 -4.22
C ARG A 597 6.31 -13.21 -3.88
N TYR A 598 5.95 -14.24 -4.64
CA TYR A 598 6.66 -15.50 -4.69
C TYR A 598 7.98 -15.36 -5.47
N ASN A 599 9.12 -15.52 -4.79
CA ASN A 599 10.46 -15.44 -5.37
C ASN A 599 11.09 -16.80 -5.66
N GLY A 600 10.39 -17.89 -5.34
CA GLY A 600 10.88 -19.26 -5.48
C GLY A 600 11.80 -19.71 -4.34
N ASP A 601 11.83 -18.98 -3.22
CA ASP A 601 12.60 -19.34 -2.03
C ASP A 601 11.83 -20.36 -1.16
N GLU A 602 12.54 -21.25 -0.45
CA GLU A 602 11.90 -22.32 0.35
C GLU A 602 11.01 -21.79 1.50
N ASP A 603 11.21 -20.52 1.89
CA ASP A 603 10.48 -19.85 2.97
C ASP A 603 9.32 -18.97 2.46
N ASP A 604 9.10 -18.87 1.14
CA ASP A 604 8.00 -18.09 0.57
C ASP A 604 6.64 -18.76 0.85
N ASP A 605 5.69 -17.99 1.38
CA ASP A 605 4.30 -18.43 1.51
C ASP A 605 3.56 -18.17 0.21
N ILE A 606 3.43 -19.21 -0.61
CA ILE A 606 2.74 -19.12 -1.90
C ILE A 606 1.28 -18.71 -1.73
N SER A 607 0.62 -19.01 -0.61
CA SER A 607 -0.83 -18.77 -0.40
C SER A 607 -1.11 -17.56 0.48
N ASP A 608 -0.20 -16.60 0.54
CA ASP A 608 -0.31 -15.42 1.39
C ASP A 608 -1.46 -14.48 0.96
N LEU A 609 -1.82 -14.46 -0.34
CA LEU A 609 -3.09 -13.92 -0.81
C LEU A 609 -4.20 -14.97 -0.71
N SER A 610 -4.86 -15.02 0.45
CA SER A 610 -5.94 -15.98 0.72
C SER A 610 -7.19 -15.77 -0.18
N PRO A 611 -8.06 -16.79 -0.35
CA PRO A 611 -9.32 -16.60 -1.09
C PRO A 611 -10.25 -15.59 -0.43
N ARG A 612 -10.20 -15.51 0.90
CA ARG A 612 -10.87 -14.46 1.68
C ARG A 612 -10.39 -13.09 1.17
N ALA A 613 -9.09 -12.84 1.18
CA ALA A 613 -8.52 -11.57 0.73
C ALA A 613 -8.89 -11.27 -0.73
N LEU A 614 -8.76 -12.25 -1.64
CA LEU A 614 -9.10 -12.03 -3.06
C LEU A 614 -10.57 -11.61 -3.24
N VAL A 615 -11.51 -12.31 -2.60
CA VAL A 615 -12.95 -11.98 -2.68
C VAL A 615 -13.25 -10.61 -2.10
N GLN A 616 -12.61 -10.25 -0.98
CA GLN A 616 -12.76 -8.94 -0.35
C GLN A 616 -12.22 -7.82 -1.26
N LEU A 617 -11.03 -7.99 -1.86
CA LEU A 617 -10.41 -7.01 -2.75
C LEU A 617 -11.27 -6.73 -3.98
N VAL A 618 -11.72 -7.77 -4.70
CA VAL A 618 -12.56 -7.56 -5.89
C VAL A 618 -13.93 -6.96 -5.54
N SER A 619 -14.48 -7.31 -4.37
CA SER A 619 -15.77 -6.77 -3.92
C SER A 619 -15.67 -5.31 -3.52
N ILE A 620 -14.57 -4.89 -2.88
CA ILE A 620 -14.31 -3.49 -2.54
C ILE A 620 -14.04 -2.67 -3.81
N TYR A 621 -13.05 -3.07 -4.62
CA TYR A 621 -12.56 -2.25 -5.73
C TYR A 621 -13.49 -2.31 -6.95
N ILE A 622 -13.83 -3.50 -7.43
CA ILE A 622 -14.70 -3.64 -8.61
C ILE A 622 -16.18 -3.54 -8.22
N GLY A 623 -16.60 -4.23 -7.15
CA GLY A 623 -18.01 -4.33 -6.76
C GLY A 623 -18.58 -3.00 -6.23
N GLN A 624 -17.95 -2.40 -5.23
CA GLN A 624 -18.45 -1.20 -4.55
C GLN A 624 -17.90 0.10 -5.14
N ARG A 625 -16.57 0.20 -5.31
CA ARG A 625 -15.93 1.41 -5.85
C ARG A 625 -16.09 1.51 -7.37
N GLY A 626 -16.18 0.39 -8.07
CA GLY A 626 -16.31 0.36 -9.52
C GLY A 626 -15.04 0.81 -10.26
N VAL A 627 -13.87 0.52 -9.68
CA VAL A 627 -12.54 0.82 -10.24
C VAL A 627 -11.74 -0.48 -10.43
N PRO A 628 -10.82 -0.54 -11.40
CA PRO A 628 -10.02 -1.73 -11.67
C PRO A 628 -8.92 -1.93 -10.60
N ILE A 629 -8.43 -3.16 -10.53
CA ILE A 629 -7.31 -3.60 -9.67
C ILE A 629 -6.41 -4.51 -10.50
N VAL A 630 -5.09 -4.46 -10.29
CA VAL A 630 -4.13 -5.32 -10.98
C VAL A 630 -3.87 -6.56 -10.14
N PHE A 631 -3.73 -7.72 -10.79
CA PHE A 631 -3.26 -8.94 -10.12
C PHE A 631 -2.10 -9.56 -10.88
N ASP A 632 -1.20 -10.19 -10.14
CA ASP A 632 -0.47 -11.33 -10.66
C ASP A 632 -1.39 -12.56 -10.67
N THR A 633 -1.59 -13.15 -11.85
CA THR A 633 -2.65 -14.15 -12.04
C THR A 633 -2.25 -15.58 -11.71
N SER A 634 -0.97 -15.79 -11.37
CA SER A 634 -0.38 -17.08 -11.02
C SER A 634 0.71 -16.89 -9.97
N ALA A 635 0.78 -17.81 -9.01
CA ALA A 635 1.85 -17.86 -8.03
C ALA A 635 3.03 -18.70 -8.56
N ASP A 636 3.76 -18.14 -9.51
CA ASP A 636 5.01 -18.71 -10.03
C ASP A 636 6.11 -17.63 -10.08
N GLU A 637 7.34 -18.01 -10.47
CA GLU A 637 8.47 -17.06 -10.50
C GLU A 637 8.27 -15.93 -11.54
N GLU A 638 7.45 -16.17 -12.58
CA GLU A 638 7.15 -15.19 -13.61
C GLU A 638 6.06 -14.23 -13.15
N VAL A 639 6.43 -12.96 -12.98
CA VAL A 639 5.48 -11.94 -12.55
C VAL A 639 4.73 -11.35 -13.73
N TRP A 640 3.40 -11.51 -13.73
CA TRP A 640 2.54 -10.98 -14.80
C TRP A 640 1.43 -10.07 -14.29
N ASN A 641 1.53 -8.78 -14.58
CA ASN A 641 0.58 -7.78 -14.09
C ASN A 641 -0.61 -7.59 -15.04
N TYR A 642 -1.82 -8.00 -14.63
CA TYR A 642 -3.03 -7.85 -15.44
C TYR A 642 -4.12 -7.01 -14.76
N PRO A 643 -4.64 -5.96 -15.42
CA PRO A 643 -5.78 -5.20 -14.93
C PRO A 643 -7.09 -6.01 -14.95
N ALA A 644 -7.63 -6.32 -13.77
CA ALA A 644 -8.96 -6.88 -13.58
C ALA A 644 -10.02 -5.77 -13.60
N TRP A 645 -11.11 -6.00 -14.33
CA TRP A 645 -12.18 -5.00 -14.50
C TRP A 645 -13.60 -5.57 -14.42
N SER A 646 -13.74 -6.88 -14.34
CA SER A 646 -15.02 -7.53 -14.05
C SER A 646 -14.77 -8.84 -13.32
N TYR A 647 -15.70 -9.25 -12.48
CA TYR A 647 -15.70 -10.58 -11.92
C TYR A 647 -17.10 -11.15 -11.83
N ARG A 648 -17.18 -12.47 -11.90
CA ARG A 648 -18.33 -13.25 -11.52
C ARG A 648 -17.99 -14.11 -10.33
N LEU A 649 -18.70 -13.90 -9.23
CA LEU A 649 -18.61 -14.75 -8.06
C LEU A 649 -19.80 -15.69 -8.04
N THR A 650 -19.52 -16.98 -7.94
CA THR A 650 -20.53 -18.02 -7.71
C THR A 650 -20.27 -18.68 -6.37
N LEU A 651 -21.19 -18.53 -5.42
CA LEU A 651 -21.11 -19.13 -4.09
C LEU A 651 -22.28 -20.08 -3.87
N THR A 652 -21.95 -21.31 -3.47
CA THR A 652 -22.92 -22.34 -3.11
C THR A 652 -22.64 -22.81 -1.69
N GLU A 653 -23.56 -22.55 -0.77
CA GLU A 653 -23.45 -23.06 0.60
C GLU A 653 -23.49 -24.59 0.60
N THR A 654 -22.47 -25.23 1.15
CA THR A 654 -22.29 -26.69 1.16
C THR A 654 -22.48 -27.34 2.52
N THR A 655 -22.43 -26.54 3.59
CA THR A 655 -22.84 -27.02 4.91
C THR A 655 -24.33 -27.33 4.97
N SER A 656 -24.66 -28.60 5.21
CA SER A 656 -25.87 -29.01 5.92
C SER A 656 -25.65 -29.04 7.45
N GLY A 657 -24.71 -28.23 7.94
CA GLY A 657 -24.28 -28.23 9.34
C GLY A 657 -25.43 -27.79 10.22
N GLU A 658 -25.86 -28.64 11.15
CA GLU A 658 -26.66 -28.17 12.28
C GLU A 658 -25.80 -27.13 12.98
N ALA A 659 -26.10 -25.83 12.77
CA ALA A 659 -25.73 -24.79 13.71
C ALA A 659 -26.01 -25.37 15.09
N SER A 660 -25.05 -25.30 16.00
CA SER A 660 -25.08 -26.05 17.25
C SER A 660 -26.31 -25.71 18.13
N GLY A 661 -27.09 -24.71 17.71
CA GLY A 661 -28.21 -24.10 18.41
C GLY A 661 -27.70 -23.28 19.59
N ARG A 662 -26.38 -23.11 19.72
CA ARG A 662 -25.74 -22.30 20.73
C ARG A 662 -25.57 -20.89 20.21
N ILE A 663 -25.54 -19.96 21.15
CA ILE A 663 -25.39 -18.55 20.90
C ILE A 663 -23.95 -18.18 21.20
N ASN A 664 -23.25 -17.69 20.18
CA ASN A 664 -21.93 -17.15 20.40
C ASN A 664 -22.05 -15.81 21.13
N ILE A 665 -21.65 -15.78 22.41
CA ILE A 665 -21.79 -14.58 23.26
C ILE A 665 -20.85 -13.45 22.84
N ASN A 666 -19.88 -13.70 21.95
CA ASN A 666 -18.98 -12.70 21.37
C ASN A 666 -19.57 -11.99 20.16
N THR A 667 -20.46 -12.61 19.40
CA THR A 667 -21.05 -12.01 18.19
C THR A 667 -22.54 -11.69 18.34
N ALA A 668 -23.25 -12.39 19.22
CA ALA A 668 -24.70 -12.31 19.28
C ALA A 668 -25.23 -10.91 19.58
N GLY A 669 -26.27 -10.51 18.85
CA GLY A 669 -27.01 -9.27 19.08
C GLY A 669 -27.98 -9.37 20.26
N VAL A 670 -28.64 -8.25 20.61
CA VAL A 670 -29.60 -8.19 21.74
C VAL A 670 -30.70 -9.25 21.59
N ASP A 671 -31.31 -9.33 20.40
CA ASP A 671 -32.41 -10.25 20.13
C ASP A 671 -32.00 -11.72 20.28
N GLU A 672 -30.80 -12.07 19.83
CA GLU A 672 -30.27 -13.44 19.96
C GLU A 672 -29.95 -13.78 21.41
N LEU A 673 -29.27 -12.89 22.13
CA LEU A 673 -28.94 -13.06 23.55
C LEU A 673 -30.19 -13.22 24.42
N MET A 674 -31.26 -12.50 24.10
CA MET A 674 -32.55 -12.59 24.80
C MET A 674 -33.27 -13.93 24.63
N THR A 675 -32.82 -14.79 23.70
CA THR A 675 -33.35 -16.16 23.61
C THR A 675 -32.76 -17.08 24.68
N LEU A 676 -31.67 -16.68 25.34
CA LEU A 676 -31.08 -17.41 26.46
C LEU A 676 -31.96 -17.32 27.71
N TRP A 677 -32.01 -18.42 28.47
CA TRP A 677 -32.84 -18.48 29.66
C TRP A 677 -32.43 -17.41 30.68
N GLY A 678 -33.37 -16.50 31.00
CA GLY A 678 -33.18 -15.49 32.04
C GLY A 678 -32.38 -14.26 31.62
N ILE A 679 -32.05 -14.14 30.33
CA ILE A 679 -31.48 -12.92 29.74
C ILE A 679 -32.63 -12.07 29.18
N ASP A 680 -32.83 -10.90 29.79
CA ASP A 680 -33.72 -9.85 29.29
C ASP A 680 -32.89 -8.78 28.56
N ASP A 681 -33.57 -7.83 27.90
CA ASP A 681 -32.96 -6.69 27.19
C ASP A 681 -31.83 -6.02 28.01
N THR A 682 -32.08 -5.78 29.31
CA THR A 682 -31.08 -5.19 30.21
C THR A 682 -29.83 -6.07 30.39
N ARG A 683 -29.98 -7.39 30.53
CA ARG A 683 -28.82 -8.29 30.64
C ARG A 683 -28.13 -8.52 29.30
N ALA A 684 -28.88 -8.60 28.21
CA ALA A 684 -28.31 -8.70 26.86
C ALA A 684 -27.41 -7.50 26.58
N GLN A 685 -27.91 -6.29 26.88
CA GLN A 685 -27.11 -5.08 26.76
C GLN A 685 -25.87 -5.11 27.65
N ARG A 686 -25.96 -5.62 28.88
CA ARG A 686 -24.79 -5.78 29.78
C ARG A 686 -23.75 -6.78 29.27
N ILE A 687 -24.17 -7.86 28.61
CA ILE A 687 -23.25 -8.83 27.97
C ILE A 687 -22.48 -8.13 26.86
N ILE A 688 -23.19 -7.38 26.02
CA ILE A 688 -22.63 -6.60 24.93
C ILE A 688 -21.67 -5.54 25.50
N GLU A 689 -22.10 -4.77 26.50
CA GLU A 689 -21.26 -3.79 27.19
C GLU A 689 -20.00 -4.41 27.80
N TYR A 690 -20.13 -5.61 28.39
CA TYR A 690 -19.00 -6.31 28.99
C TYR A 690 -17.96 -6.71 27.94
N ARG A 691 -18.36 -7.40 26.86
CA ARG A 691 -17.39 -7.80 25.81
C ARG A 691 -16.77 -6.58 25.12
N GLN A 692 -17.52 -5.48 25.05
CA GLN A 692 -17.04 -4.21 24.53
C GLN A 692 -16.04 -3.50 25.45
N GLN A 693 -16.15 -3.66 26.78
CA GLN A 693 -15.26 -3.02 27.76
C GLN A 693 -14.03 -3.88 28.09
N HIS A 694 -14.19 -5.20 28.08
CA HIS A 694 -13.19 -6.15 28.55
C HIS A 694 -12.56 -7.00 27.44
N GLY A 695 -13.00 -6.79 26.19
CA GLY A 695 -12.67 -7.64 25.05
C GLY A 695 -13.58 -8.87 24.97
N ALA A 696 -13.47 -9.61 23.88
CA ALA A 696 -14.24 -10.85 23.67
C ALA A 696 -14.01 -11.85 24.81
N PHE A 697 -15.07 -12.56 25.20
CA PHE A 697 -15.03 -13.68 26.14
C PHE A 697 -14.12 -14.77 25.56
N GLN A 698 -13.08 -15.16 26.30
CA GLN A 698 -12.18 -16.25 25.88
C GLN A 698 -12.73 -17.61 26.29
N THR A 699 -13.60 -17.64 27.30
CA THR A 699 -14.31 -18.82 27.76
C THR A 699 -15.78 -18.49 28.01
N THR A 700 -16.67 -19.47 27.83
CA THR A 700 -18.11 -19.28 28.11
C THR A 700 -18.37 -18.90 29.57
N GLU A 701 -17.52 -19.33 30.50
CA GLU A 701 -17.61 -19.07 31.92
C GLU A 701 -17.37 -17.60 32.30
N GLU A 702 -16.63 -16.84 31.50
CA GLU A 702 -16.35 -15.41 31.76
C GLU A 702 -17.63 -14.55 31.76
N ILE A 703 -18.73 -15.04 31.17
CA ILE A 703 -20.03 -14.36 31.22
C ILE A 703 -20.58 -14.18 32.65
N ILE A 704 -20.04 -14.92 33.62
CA ILE A 704 -20.40 -14.78 35.05
C ILE A 704 -19.91 -13.43 35.62
N GLU A 705 -18.91 -12.81 35.01
CA GLU A 705 -18.41 -11.49 35.42
C GLU A 705 -19.38 -10.35 35.00
N VAL A 706 -20.36 -10.64 34.13
CA VAL A 706 -21.40 -9.68 33.72
C VAL A 706 -22.36 -9.42 34.88
N GLU A 707 -22.53 -8.15 35.25
CA GLU A 707 -23.39 -7.75 36.36
C GLU A 707 -24.83 -8.29 36.19
N GLY A 708 -25.28 -9.13 37.12
CA GLY A 708 -26.62 -9.72 37.08
C GLY A 708 -26.72 -11.11 36.43
N ILE A 709 -25.58 -11.67 35.99
CA ILE A 709 -25.43 -13.06 35.55
C ILE A 709 -24.57 -13.82 36.58
N GLY A 710 -25.22 -14.44 37.56
CA GLY A 710 -24.50 -15.28 38.53
C GLY A 710 -24.27 -16.71 38.01
N ARG A 711 -23.32 -17.44 38.61
CA ARG A 711 -23.04 -18.86 38.29
C ARG A 711 -24.31 -19.73 38.18
N GLY A 712 -25.27 -19.58 39.09
CA GLY A 712 -26.51 -20.38 39.07
C GLY A 712 -27.46 -20.07 37.91
N MET A 713 -27.33 -18.90 37.28
CA MET A 713 -28.03 -18.55 36.04
C MET A 713 -27.25 -19.08 34.83
N TYR A 714 -25.94 -18.86 34.79
CA TYR A 714 -25.06 -19.42 33.73
C TYR A 714 -25.24 -20.93 33.58
N GLU A 715 -25.24 -21.70 34.67
CA GLU A 715 -25.45 -23.16 34.65
C GLU A 715 -26.76 -23.59 33.96
N ARG A 716 -27.75 -22.69 33.81
CA ARG A 716 -29.04 -22.97 33.14
C ARG A 716 -28.99 -22.81 31.63
N PHE A 717 -28.05 -22.03 31.11
CA PHE A 717 -27.90 -21.76 29.68
C PHE A 717 -26.49 -22.07 29.16
N ALA A 718 -25.57 -22.58 29.99
CA ALA A 718 -24.18 -22.86 29.63
C ALA A 718 -24.05 -23.77 28.39
N GLU A 719 -24.94 -24.75 28.23
CA GLU A 719 -24.97 -25.63 27.06
C GLU A 719 -25.54 -24.97 25.79
N ASN A 720 -26.12 -23.78 25.93
CA ASN A 720 -26.71 -22.97 24.86
C ASN A 720 -25.82 -21.80 24.44
N VAL A 721 -24.61 -21.67 24.99
CA VAL A 721 -23.67 -20.61 24.63
C VAL A 721 -22.35 -21.18 24.15
N THR A 722 -21.66 -20.42 23.32
CA THR A 722 -20.28 -20.69 22.87
C THR A 722 -19.50 -19.38 22.82
N VAL A 723 -18.19 -19.48 22.73
CA VAL A 723 -17.28 -18.35 22.44
C VAL A 723 -16.46 -18.59 21.16
N SER A 724 -16.48 -19.82 20.64
CA SER A 724 -15.79 -20.22 19.41
C SER A 724 -16.72 -20.09 18.22
N LEU A 725 -16.20 -19.53 17.12
CA LEU A 725 -16.91 -19.40 15.85
C LEU A 725 -17.01 -20.74 15.11
N ASP A 726 -15.98 -21.59 15.25
CA ASP A 726 -15.80 -22.85 14.50
C ASP A 726 -17.00 -23.79 14.56
N THR A 727 -17.81 -23.74 15.61
CA THR A 727 -18.97 -24.62 15.78
C THR A 727 -20.21 -24.18 15.02
N ASP A 728 -20.26 -22.95 14.53
CA ASP A 728 -21.43 -22.36 13.85
C ASP A 728 -21.06 -21.76 12.47
N LEU A 729 -19.89 -22.08 11.94
CA LEU A 729 -19.47 -21.64 10.61
C LEU A 729 -20.33 -22.27 9.51
N ARG A 730 -20.63 -21.45 8.50
CA ARG A 730 -21.22 -21.85 7.24
C ARG A 730 -20.10 -22.01 6.22
N THR A 731 -20.12 -23.10 5.46
CA THR A 731 -19.14 -23.40 4.42
C THR A 731 -19.75 -23.19 3.05
N PHE A 732 -18.97 -22.60 2.15
CA PHE A 732 -19.37 -22.30 0.79
C PHE A 732 -18.32 -22.79 -0.19
N ASP A 733 -18.77 -23.54 -1.19
CA ASP A 733 -17.99 -23.78 -2.40
C ASP A 733 -18.09 -22.51 -3.26
N GLY A 734 -16.93 -21.93 -3.54
CA GLY A 734 -16.78 -20.68 -4.27
C GLY A 734 -16.06 -20.86 -5.59
N ARG A 735 -16.55 -20.15 -6.60
CA ARG A 735 -15.86 -19.93 -7.87
C ARG A 735 -15.84 -18.45 -8.19
N LEU A 736 -14.65 -17.90 -8.35
CA LEU A 736 -14.43 -16.55 -8.83
C LEU A 736 -13.88 -16.60 -10.25
N GLU A 737 -14.65 -16.10 -11.22
CA GLU A 737 -14.22 -15.89 -12.60
C GLU A 737 -13.87 -14.41 -12.74
N ILE A 738 -12.60 -14.07 -12.92
CA ILE A 738 -12.16 -12.67 -13.09
C ILE A 738 -11.82 -12.43 -14.55
N ARG A 739 -12.29 -11.30 -15.09
CA ARG A 739 -11.98 -10.82 -16.42
C ARG A 739 -10.87 -9.78 -16.37
N PHE A 740 -9.81 -10.06 -17.11
CA PHE A 740 -8.62 -9.23 -17.23
C PHE A 740 -8.54 -8.59 -18.61
N ALA A 741 -7.95 -7.39 -18.70
CA ALA A 741 -7.40 -6.90 -19.96
C ALA A 741 -6.14 -7.70 -20.30
N THR A 742 -5.87 -7.92 -21.59
CA THR A 742 -4.72 -8.71 -22.03
C THR A 742 -3.57 -7.82 -22.49
N ASP A 743 -2.35 -8.27 -22.23
CA ASP A 743 -1.11 -7.77 -22.83
C ASP A 743 -0.74 -8.53 -24.12
N GLY A 744 -1.51 -9.56 -24.49
CA GLY A 744 -1.23 -10.49 -25.58
C GLY A 744 -1.55 -9.93 -26.97
N VAL A 745 -1.57 -8.61 -27.13
CA VAL A 745 -1.83 -7.93 -28.40
C VAL A 745 -0.56 -7.23 -28.90
N GLY A 746 -0.49 -7.02 -30.21
CA GLY A 746 0.64 -6.32 -30.81
C GLY A 746 0.69 -4.85 -30.42
N TYR A 747 1.87 -4.22 -30.55
CA TYR A 747 2.12 -2.83 -30.21
C TYR A 747 1.17 -1.80 -30.83
N GLU A 748 0.60 -2.08 -32.02
CA GLU A 748 -0.34 -1.22 -32.74
C GLU A 748 -1.82 -1.53 -32.48
N HIS A 749 -2.12 -2.51 -31.62
CA HIS A 749 -3.50 -2.91 -31.34
C HIS A 749 -4.29 -1.74 -30.77
N ILE A 750 -5.52 -1.58 -31.26
CA ILE A 750 -6.51 -0.66 -30.72
C ILE A 750 -7.78 -1.45 -30.38
N ASP A 751 -8.29 -1.30 -29.17
CA ASP A 751 -9.53 -1.97 -28.78
C ASP A 751 -10.70 -1.48 -29.65
N THR A 752 -11.34 -2.42 -30.34
CA THR A 752 -12.48 -2.10 -31.22
C THR A 752 -13.67 -1.54 -30.45
N ASN A 753 -13.82 -1.92 -29.18
CA ASN A 753 -14.79 -1.38 -28.25
C ASN A 753 -14.08 -1.03 -26.92
N PRO A 754 -13.90 0.26 -26.58
CA PRO A 754 -13.33 0.67 -25.29
C PRO A 754 -14.09 0.13 -24.09
N ASP A 755 -15.40 -0.08 -24.24
CA ASP A 755 -16.24 -0.64 -23.19
C ASP A 755 -16.11 -2.17 -23.09
N ALA A 756 -15.35 -2.83 -23.96
CA ALA A 756 -15.14 -4.27 -23.90
C ALA A 756 -13.72 -4.59 -24.40
N PRO A 757 -12.69 -4.20 -23.65
CA PRO A 757 -11.30 -4.41 -24.04
C PRO A 757 -11.02 -5.90 -24.28
N LEU A 758 -10.07 -6.18 -25.18
CA LEU A 758 -9.58 -7.55 -25.35
C LEU A 758 -8.99 -8.06 -24.04
N GLY A 759 -9.19 -9.35 -23.78
CA GLY A 759 -8.98 -9.88 -22.46
C GLY A 759 -9.21 -11.38 -22.38
N PHE A 760 -9.01 -11.91 -21.18
CA PHE A 760 -9.22 -13.32 -20.87
C PHE A 760 -9.90 -13.47 -19.51
N TRP A 761 -10.40 -14.67 -19.26
CA TRP A 761 -10.96 -15.05 -17.97
C TRP A 761 -9.97 -15.98 -17.25
N LYS A 762 -9.77 -15.75 -15.96
CA LYS A 762 -9.14 -16.72 -15.05
C LYS A 762 -10.18 -17.12 -14.00
N ASN A 763 -10.11 -18.39 -13.62
CA ASN A 763 -11.05 -18.98 -12.68
C ASN A 763 -10.26 -19.43 -11.45
N TYR A 764 -10.79 -19.10 -10.28
CA TYR A 764 -10.25 -19.49 -9.00
C TYR A 764 -11.36 -20.22 -8.24
N ASP A 765 -11.11 -21.47 -7.90
CA ASP A 765 -12.01 -22.33 -7.13
C ASP A 765 -11.47 -22.42 -5.68
N PHE A 766 -12.36 -22.28 -4.70
CA PHE A 766 -12.00 -22.21 -3.29
C PHE A 766 -13.17 -22.59 -2.38
N GLU A 767 -12.85 -22.88 -1.13
CA GLU A 767 -13.80 -22.94 -0.02
C GLU A 767 -13.74 -21.62 0.78
N LEU A 768 -14.89 -21.05 1.13
CA LEU A 768 -14.99 -19.99 2.14
C LEU A 768 -15.74 -20.50 3.36
N GLN A 769 -15.38 -19.96 4.51
CA GLN A 769 -16.18 -20.10 5.72
C GLN A 769 -16.65 -18.72 6.17
N SER A 770 -17.92 -18.64 6.52
CA SER A 770 -18.50 -17.45 7.15
C SER A 770 -19.06 -17.78 8.52
N ASN A 771 -19.13 -16.79 9.38
CA ASN A 771 -19.95 -16.90 10.58
C ASN A 771 -21.47 -16.84 10.22
N PRO A 772 -22.38 -17.05 11.19
CA PRO A 772 -23.83 -16.96 10.94
C PRO A 772 -24.33 -15.61 10.43
N THR A 773 -23.66 -14.50 10.78
CA THR A 773 -24.00 -13.13 10.33
C THR A 773 -23.56 -12.85 8.89
N GLY A 774 -22.72 -13.73 8.32
CA GLY A 774 -22.28 -13.68 6.93
C GLY A 774 -20.90 -13.06 6.72
N ASP A 775 -20.16 -12.74 7.78
CA ASP A 775 -18.78 -12.28 7.67
C ASP A 775 -17.88 -13.44 7.24
N ILE A 776 -17.06 -13.23 6.22
CA ILE A 776 -16.08 -14.21 5.76
C ILE A 776 -14.95 -14.28 6.80
N VAL A 777 -14.79 -15.43 7.45
CA VAL A 777 -13.78 -15.62 8.51
C VAL A 777 -12.52 -16.27 7.97
N SER A 778 -12.63 -17.18 7.00
CA SER A 778 -11.51 -17.89 6.41
C SER A 778 -11.82 -18.35 5.00
N GLY A 779 -10.78 -18.76 4.28
CA GLY A 779 -10.90 -19.45 3.00
C GLY A 779 -9.67 -20.29 2.71
N SER A 780 -9.85 -21.33 1.91
CA SER A 780 -8.75 -22.16 1.41
C SER A 780 -8.90 -22.37 -0.09
N TRP A 781 -7.79 -22.27 -0.82
CA TRP A 781 -7.74 -22.59 -2.24
C TRP A 781 -8.02 -24.09 -2.45
N ASP A 782 -8.73 -24.43 -3.54
CA ASP A 782 -8.88 -25.83 -3.95
C ASP A 782 -7.56 -26.43 -4.47
N SER A 783 -6.62 -25.56 -4.87
CA SER A 783 -5.31 -25.90 -5.42
C SER A 783 -4.29 -24.81 -5.10
N ASP A 784 -3.19 -25.20 -4.48
CA ASP A 784 -2.06 -24.33 -4.12
C ASP A 784 -1.34 -23.73 -5.36
N ASP A 785 -1.49 -24.33 -6.55
CA ASP A 785 -0.87 -23.81 -7.78
C ASP A 785 -1.80 -22.91 -8.62
N SER A 786 -3.04 -22.66 -8.17
CA SER A 786 -4.09 -22.03 -8.99
C SER A 786 -4.79 -20.89 -8.26
N HIS A 787 -4.00 -19.92 -7.82
CA HIS A 787 -4.46 -18.66 -7.25
C HIS A 787 -3.57 -17.50 -7.71
N PRO A 788 -4.03 -16.24 -7.60
CA PRO A 788 -3.16 -15.10 -7.81
C PRO A 788 -2.10 -15.00 -6.70
N ASP A 789 -0.93 -14.46 -7.02
CA ASP A 789 0.17 -14.23 -6.05
C ASP A 789 -0.13 -12.98 -5.21
N PHE A 790 -0.31 -11.84 -5.89
CA PHE A 790 -0.60 -10.56 -5.25
C PHE A 790 -1.56 -9.71 -6.08
N GLY A 791 -2.09 -8.66 -5.46
CA GLY A 791 -2.90 -7.64 -6.12
C GLY A 791 -2.47 -6.21 -5.76
N TRP A 792 -2.62 -5.26 -6.67
CA TRP A 792 -2.28 -3.86 -6.40
C TRP A 792 -3.12 -2.86 -7.17
N VAL A 793 -3.23 -1.66 -6.61
CA VAL A 793 -4.04 -0.56 -7.15
C VAL A 793 -3.14 0.65 -7.37
N PRO A 794 -2.96 1.13 -8.62
CA PRO A 794 -2.16 2.32 -8.90
C PRO A 794 -2.85 3.59 -8.41
N TYR A 795 -2.08 4.51 -7.82
CA TYR A 795 -2.50 5.89 -7.58
C TYR A 795 -2.24 6.73 -8.83
N ALA A 796 -3.04 7.78 -9.07
CA ALA A 796 -2.82 8.67 -10.22
C ALA A 796 -1.55 9.53 -10.03
N ASN A 797 -0.77 9.70 -11.10
CA ASN A 797 0.34 10.66 -11.12
C ASN A 797 -0.18 12.10 -11.11
N THR A 798 0.48 12.97 -10.35
CA THR A 798 0.10 14.39 -10.24
C THR A 798 0.74 15.22 -11.36
N VAL A 799 0.26 16.45 -11.50
CA VAL A 799 0.73 17.39 -12.52
C VAL A 799 2.18 17.87 -12.33
N ASP A 800 2.82 17.66 -11.19
CA ASP A 800 4.08 18.34 -10.89
C ASP A 800 5.18 17.40 -10.39
N SER A 801 4.94 16.08 -10.36
CA SER A 801 5.92 15.15 -9.79
C SER A 801 6.13 13.85 -10.54
N GLY A 802 5.28 13.49 -11.50
CA GLY A 802 5.08 12.10 -11.88
C GLY A 802 6.37 11.32 -12.16
N ARG A 803 6.69 10.43 -11.21
CA ARG A 803 7.81 9.49 -11.23
C ARG A 803 7.69 8.57 -12.43
N SER A 804 8.80 8.47 -13.15
CA SER A 804 9.15 7.32 -13.98
C SER A 804 10.47 6.80 -13.43
N GLU A 805 10.71 5.50 -13.54
CA GLU A 805 12.04 4.94 -13.26
C GLU A 805 13.08 5.60 -14.16
N ASN A 806 12.71 5.76 -15.43
CA ASN A 806 13.46 6.56 -16.37
C ASN A 806 13.30 8.05 -16.07
N ARG A 807 14.26 8.59 -15.33
CA ARG A 807 14.33 10.00 -14.96
C ARG A 807 14.28 10.99 -16.14
N TYR A 808 14.50 10.53 -17.36
CA TYR A 808 14.43 11.35 -18.58
C TYR A 808 13.08 11.27 -19.30
N LEU A 809 12.17 10.40 -18.85
CA LEU A 809 10.77 10.30 -19.29
C LEU A 809 9.80 10.47 -18.09
N PRO A 810 9.86 11.57 -17.32
CA PRO A 810 8.88 11.79 -16.27
C PRO A 810 7.49 12.07 -16.90
N TRP A 811 6.43 11.59 -16.25
CA TRP A 811 5.04 11.78 -16.71
C TRP A 811 4.71 13.24 -17.00
N GLN A 812 5.23 14.14 -16.16
CA GLN A 812 5.01 15.58 -16.30
C GLN A 812 5.49 16.15 -17.64
N ASN A 813 6.56 15.59 -18.20
CA ASN A 813 7.09 16.01 -19.49
C ASN A 813 6.27 15.37 -20.61
N LEU A 814 6.01 14.06 -20.50
CA LEU A 814 5.25 13.32 -21.51
C LEU A 814 3.84 13.89 -21.70
N ARG A 815 3.12 14.17 -20.62
CA ARG A 815 1.70 14.57 -20.71
C ARG A 815 1.49 15.85 -21.51
N ASN A 816 2.45 16.78 -21.52
CA ASN A 816 2.36 18.04 -22.26
C ASN A 816 2.28 17.83 -23.78
N TYR A 817 2.71 16.65 -24.24
CA TYR A 817 2.66 16.26 -25.64
C TYR A 817 1.45 15.38 -25.98
N LEU A 818 0.75 14.83 -24.98
CA LEU A 818 -0.43 13.98 -25.19
C LEU A 818 -1.72 14.83 -25.31
N PRO A 819 -2.75 14.37 -26.04
CA PRO A 819 -4.06 15.03 -26.08
C PRO A 819 -4.72 15.09 -24.71
N ASP A 820 -5.56 16.11 -24.48
CA ASP A 820 -6.33 16.27 -23.24
C ASP A 820 -7.12 15.02 -22.87
N ALA A 821 -7.70 14.31 -23.84
CA ALA A 821 -8.44 13.07 -23.60
C ALA A 821 -7.57 11.90 -23.08
N LEU A 822 -6.23 12.02 -23.08
CA LEU A 822 -5.32 11.07 -22.41
C LEU A 822 -4.79 11.62 -21.07
N ARG A 823 -4.99 12.92 -20.80
CA ARG A 823 -4.59 13.59 -19.56
C ARG A 823 -5.65 13.48 -18.46
N TYR A 824 -6.93 13.49 -18.87
CA TYR A 824 -8.10 13.57 -17.99
C TYR A 824 -8.79 12.22 -17.79
#